data_AF-A0AAN7AT34-F1
#
_entry.id   AF-A0AAN7AT34-F1
#
_cell.length_a   1.000
_cell.length_b   1.000
_cell.length_c   1.000
_cell.angle_alpha   90.00
_cell.angle_beta   90.00
_cell.angle_gamma   90.00
#
_symmetry.space_group_name_H-M   'P 1'
#
loop_
_entity.id
_entity.type
_entity.pdbx_description
1 polymer ?
#
loop_
_entity_poly.entity_id
_entity_poly.type
_entity_poly.pdbx_seq_one_letter_code
_entity_poly.pdbx_strand_id
1 'polypeptide(L)'
;MVRLPSVGLAVAAASGLLQAVTAAPQASTTSFLGGLFDFLDVANLTVTHHNGRLYGCKCSPGQLCWPHQGKWNQLNATVGGNLKLHVPPAASCYNTFTGPLGTVNTYDAAACADVHANWEDEMWTVEKPGAALWTYFTNETCRPTLNPTDTCTLGYYGVYVITATTRNHIKAGIDFARRNNIRLVIRNTGHDFLGRSTGAGSLIINTHNFQDVQWISSYAGPGSYSGHAVTIAAGVQGRSILEQGHAQVPPKVIVTGECPTVGIAGGFIQGGGHGPWTTLKGLSADNVLAFEAITASGHFVTANEAQNSDLFWALKGGGPSAFAVILSVTMKTFDDVSSAGATFYVNNTHIGFDNDAYWNATSIFHKWSNHFVDNGLYVYFELLPFTLRAQPFVAIGKTVAELDAIVAPMLAELTAKGIPYEWNAKSFPTFFDLYVDLFEPEAAGGSALTGGWLFDHNDVATNNDGIIEAFKTVFSPRPDIFSFIVGHLFNPGHGAPISNSATHPSWRNATDFVITILPVPLGASKAVKADYQNVLTNTIDQALRDASGSGATYVNEADPYQPNWQGHFWGSEYPRLKQIRKRWDPLGVFYSIATPGTEDWERNLFPGCAMAHTKADERTPLLPSIDSLRGASPLNALPGSHEVPSRQGDADDVIHSKKDHIPSKRTWASLTFSNEKRILLAGFLITLSFSFTQVPILYAFHLMQCDHYYSTHPPYTGPGDRCSLDEIAAGMATQFSILAMSTTFCGTINLFVAGWTAKRIGPKYALMIQTLVPGIRVSMQILGLVAGGAEGMLIIQCTQAITVIGGPVGYLLIVNIIAGEVVSPLRRTAVFGMLQGCIMLGQGLGYLTGGMMGDTWGIRRPFEVAFGAFLLSALYIATVVPCIDATAINNGKKGHGHGISQLFAPLKVLLPQRVLSRNGTVRKHYGLLVLCAGIFLGVLATGYAPLLIQFYATAKFDFRQTENGQLTSGFAFMRGMFLMFAFPRIINGGRSWYMARHPEVQHDHSNEETSRSPHLATNPEDFEAPVGSLAAEQPVEAEPVKEDEGTEFDLYFLRMSLVVDGILTMCTALATKSWHIYLAALLLPLASGSAPAAKGVMTEMCSPSQRADALNALGLVENIALLATQGLFGFVFAALAEIGQPHLTFIVNATIAILAYFVLLFSRFPPEGSRIIEEDADENEARRAEGGCP
;
A
#
# COMPACT_ATOMS: atom_id res chain seq x y z
N MET A 1 -60.76 -49.74 -28.26
CA MET A 1 -62.15 -49.44 -27.85
C MET A 1 -62.25 -47.94 -27.65
N VAL A 2 -63.13 -47.13 -28.25
CA VAL A 2 -63.99 -47.12 -29.43
C VAL A 2 -64.68 -45.74 -29.37
N ARG A 3 -64.87 -45.10 -30.55
CA ARG A 3 -65.80 -44.00 -30.87
C ARG A 3 -65.48 -42.52 -30.53
N LEU A 4 -65.18 -41.79 -31.62
CA LEU A 4 -65.54 -40.38 -31.90
C LEU A 4 -67.07 -40.18 -31.90
N PRO A 5 -67.63 -39.00 -31.53
CA PRO A 5 -67.87 -37.86 -32.47
C PRO A 5 -67.75 -36.46 -31.81
N SER A 6 -67.35 -35.36 -32.45
CA SER A 6 -68.06 -34.49 -33.42
C SER A 6 -69.49 -34.03 -33.06
N VAL A 7 -69.60 -32.70 -32.87
CA VAL A 7 -70.70 -31.81 -33.32
C VAL A 7 -72.02 -31.83 -32.53
N GLY A 8 -72.37 -30.66 -31.97
CA GLY A 8 -73.72 -30.12 -32.20
C GLY A 8 -74.55 -29.68 -30.99
N LEU A 9 -74.42 -28.39 -30.67
CA LEU A 9 -75.49 -27.42 -30.43
C LEU A 9 -76.56 -27.63 -29.32
N ALA A 10 -76.56 -26.60 -28.48
CA ALA A 10 -77.70 -25.90 -27.89
C ALA A 10 -78.44 -26.59 -26.73
N VAL A 11 -78.01 -26.25 -25.51
CA VAL A 11 -78.80 -25.73 -24.38
C VAL A 11 -78.03 -26.05 -23.08
N ALA A 12 -77.21 -25.10 -22.63
CA ALA A 12 -76.74 -24.92 -21.24
C ALA A 12 -75.73 -23.74 -21.11
N ALA A 13 -75.63 -22.88 -22.12
CA ALA A 13 -74.81 -21.66 -22.08
C ALA A 13 -75.56 -20.55 -21.33
N ALA A 14 -75.64 -20.60 -19.99
CA ALA A 14 -76.03 -19.48 -19.13
C ALA A 14 -75.92 -19.78 -17.61
N SER A 15 -74.79 -20.30 -17.06
CA SER A 15 -74.67 -20.37 -15.57
C SER A 15 -73.24 -20.37 -14.99
N GLY A 16 -72.18 -20.55 -15.78
CA GLY A 16 -70.80 -20.64 -15.26
C GLY A 16 -70.05 -19.31 -15.12
N LEU A 17 -70.66 -18.18 -15.51
CA LEU A 17 -70.01 -16.87 -15.58
C LEU A 17 -70.04 -16.05 -14.27
N LEU A 18 -70.54 -16.62 -13.15
CA LEU A 18 -70.83 -15.85 -11.93
C LEU A 18 -69.99 -16.23 -10.68
N GLN A 19 -68.95 -17.07 -10.81
CA GLN A 19 -68.07 -17.43 -9.68
C GLN A 19 -66.57 -17.15 -9.89
N ALA A 20 -66.17 -16.57 -11.03
CA ALA A 20 -64.79 -16.16 -11.29
C ALA A 20 -64.56 -14.63 -11.18
N VAL A 21 -65.51 -13.88 -10.60
CA VAL A 21 -65.54 -12.39 -10.62
C VAL A 21 -65.29 -11.73 -9.25
N THR A 22 -65.06 -12.48 -8.16
CA THR A 22 -64.90 -11.87 -6.81
C THR A 22 -63.53 -12.05 -6.14
N ALA A 23 -62.48 -12.43 -6.88
CA ALA A 23 -61.11 -12.47 -6.34
C ALA A 23 -60.07 -12.03 -7.37
N ALA A 24 -60.15 -10.78 -7.81
CA ALA A 24 -59.06 -10.10 -8.51
C ALA A 24 -58.66 -8.88 -7.67
N PRO A 25 -57.40 -8.74 -7.19
CA PRO A 25 -56.94 -7.47 -6.66
C PRO A 25 -56.84 -6.48 -7.83
N GLN A 26 -57.54 -5.36 -7.71
CA GLN A 26 -57.71 -4.26 -8.67
C GLN A 26 -56.42 -3.46 -8.97
N ALA A 27 -55.26 -4.10 -9.16
CA ALA A 27 -53.98 -3.41 -9.22
C ALA A 27 -53.38 -3.23 -10.63
N SER A 28 -53.89 -3.89 -11.69
CA SER A 28 -53.11 -4.04 -12.93
C SER A 28 -53.46 -3.10 -14.10
N THR A 29 -54.52 -2.29 -14.03
CA THR A 29 -54.88 -1.37 -15.13
C THR A 29 -54.79 0.11 -14.76
N THR A 30 -54.82 0.45 -13.47
CA THR A 30 -54.55 1.82 -12.98
C THR A 30 -53.06 2.15 -12.89
N SER A 31 -52.15 1.16 -12.87
CA SER A 31 -50.72 1.41 -12.70
C SER A 31 -49.99 1.91 -13.95
N PHE A 32 -50.47 1.57 -15.16
CA PHE A 32 -49.79 1.96 -16.41
C PHE A 32 -50.06 3.42 -16.79
N LEU A 33 -51.27 3.92 -16.53
CA LEU A 33 -51.61 5.34 -16.67
C LEU A 33 -51.12 6.16 -15.46
N GLY A 34 -51.21 5.60 -14.23
CA GLY A 34 -50.68 6.22 -13.01
C GLY A 34 -49.18 6.49 -13.06
N GLY A 35 -48.39 5.55 -13.58
CA GLY A 35 -46.94 5.71 -13.71
C GLY A 35 -46.49 6.81 -14.67
N LEU A 36 -47.32 7.23 -15.63
CA LEU A 36 -47.02 8.39 -16.51
C LEU A 36 -47.25 9.72 -15.78
N PHE A 37 -48.16 9.77 -14.81
CA PHE A 37 -48.38 10.96 -13.98
C PHE A 37 -47.26 11.18 -12.94
N ASP A 38 -46.55 10.12 -12.52
CA ASP A 38 -45.38 10.21 -11.64
C ASP A 38 -44.18 10.94 -12.27
N PHE A 39 -44.24 11.19 -13.58
CA PHE A 39 -43.19 11.79 -14.39
C PHE A 39 -43.62 13.12 -15.05
N LEU A 40 -44.66 13.80 -14.56
CA LEU A 40 -45.12 15.08 -15.09
C LEU A 40 -44.09 16.22 -14.96
N ASP A 41 -43.13 16.09 -14.06
CA ASP A 41 -42.10 17.11 -13.78
C ASP A 41 -40.83 16.96 -14.63
N VAL A 42 -40.84 16.07 -15.62
CA VAL A 42 -39.67 15.71 -16.43
C VAL A 42 -39.36 16.80 -17.47
N ALA A 43 -38.07 17.15 -17.59
CA ALA A 43 -37.60 17.99 -18.68
C ALA A 43 -37.54 17.22 -20.00
N ASN A 44 -37.92 17.89 -21.10
CA ASN A 44 -37.74 17.36 -22.44
C ASN A 44 -36.27 17.05 -22.73
N LEU A 45 -36.02 15.96 -23.46
CA LEU A 45 -34.69 15.66 -23.99
C LEU A 45 -34.25 16.77 -24.95
N THR A 46 -32.97 17.15 -24.89
CA THR A 46 -32.41 18.10 -25.86
C THR A 46 -32.26 17.39 -27.19
N VAL A 47 -33.04 17.79 -28.19
CA VAL A 47 -33.06 17.14 -29.50
C VAL A 47 -31.91 17.65 -30.37
N THR A 48 -31.10 16.74 -30.90
CA THR A 48 -29.96 17.07 -31.77
C THR A 48 -29.97 16.20 -33.03
N HIS A 49 -29.63 16.80 -34.18
CA HIS A 49 -29.44 16.08 -35.44
C HIS A 49 -27.98 15.65 -35.62
N HIS A 50 -27.73 14.38 -35.90
CA HIS A 50 -26.40 13.88 -36.23
C HIS A 50 -26.48 12.75 -37.26
N ASN A 51 -25.66 12.81 -38.32
CA ASN A 51 -25.68 11.85 -39.44
C ASN A 51 -27.10 11.55 -39.99
N GLY A 52 -27.96 12.56 -40.10
CA GLY A 52 -29.33 12.41 -40.60
C GLY A 52 -30.33 11.79 -39.61
N ARG A 53 -29.93 11.47 -38.38
CA ARG A 53 -30.80 10.91 -37.32
C ARG A 53 -31.05 11.92 -36.19
N LEU A 54 -32.21 11.79 -35.54
CA LEU A 54 -32.66 12.63 -34.43
C LEU A 54 -32.40 11.93 -33.09
N TYR A 55 -31.64 12.57 -32.20
CA TYR A 55 -31.26 12.02 -30.90
C TYR A 55 -31.79 12.89 -29.76
N GLY A 56 -32.23 12.27 -28.67
CA GLY A 56 -32.49 12.95 -27.40
C GLY A 56 -31.27 12.90 -26.48
N CYS A 57 -30.68 14.03 -26.11
CA CYS A 57 -29.46 14.09 -25.31
C CYS A 57 -29.73 14.46 -23.84
N LYS A 58 -28.94 13.91 -22.92
CA LYS A 58 -28.78 14.50 -21.57
C LYS A 58 -28.11 15.87 -21.68
N CYS A 59 -28.49 16.77 -20.79
CA CYS A 59 -27.94 18.10 -20.73
C CYS A 59 -26.54 18.11 -20.09
N SER A 60 -25.63 18.90 -20.65
CA SER A 60 -24.23 19.01 -20.22
C SER A 60 -23.75 20.45 -20.08
N PRO A 61 -22.64 20.67 -19.34
CA PRO A 61 -22.07 22.00 -19.16
C PRO A 61 -21.81 22.72 -20.50
N GLY A 62 -22.13 24.01 -20.55
CA GLY A 62 -22.00 24.83 -21.75
C GLY A 62 -23.21 24.80 -22.69
N GLN A 63 -24.17 23.90 -22.48
CA GLN A 63 -25.44 23.89 -23.23
C GLN A 63 -26.46 24.84 -22.59
N LEU A 64 -27.38 25.39 -23.41
CA LEU A 64 -28.45 26.29 -22.94
C LEU A 64 -29.38 25.64 -21.91
N CYS A 65 -29.54 24.32 -21.95
CA CYS A 65 -30.35 23.58 -20.99
C CYS A 65 -29.68 23.43 -19.61
N TRP A 66 -28.37 23.72 -19.48
CA TRP A 66 -27.62 23.45 -18.26
C TRP A 66 -28.14 24.39 -17.15
N PRO A 67 -28.48 23.87 -15.95
CA PRO A 67 -29.06 24.70 -14.91
C PRO A 67 -28.14 25.87 -14.56
N HIS A 68 -28.71 27.08 -14.57
CA HIS A 68 -28.01 28.26 -14.06
C HIS A 68 -27.67 28.10 -12.58
N GLN A 69 -26.66 28.85 -12.10
CA GLN A 69 -26.13 28.72 -10.74
C GLN A 69 -27.21 28.82 -9.64
N GLY A 70 -28.26 29.61 -9.83
CA GLY A 70 -29.38 29.71 -8.87
C GLY A 70 -30.08 28.37 -8.60
N LYS A 71 -30.25 27.51 -9.62
CA LYS A 71 -30.82 26.16 -9.46
C LYS A 71 -29.87 25.23 -8.70
N TRP A 72 -28.56 25.31 -8.97
CA TRP A 72 -27.55 24.55 -8.22
C TRP A 72 -27.48 25.00 -6.76
N ASN A 73 -27.59 26.30 -6.49
CA ASN A 73 -27.65 26.85 -5.13
C ASN A 73 -28.92 26.37 -4.40
N GLN A 74 -30.07 26.32 -5.08
CA GLN A 74 -31.30 25.76 -4.53
C GLN A 74 -31.16 24.27 -4.20
N LEU A 75 -30.54 23.48 -5.08
CA LEU A 75 -30.22 22.09 -4.79
C LEU A 75 -29.31 21.99 -3.56
N ASN A 76 -28.24 22.80 -3.50
CA ASN A 76 -27.31 22.82 -2.37
C ASN A 76 -28.03 23.12 -1.04
N ALA A 77 -28.93 24.11 -1.02
CA ALA A 77 -29.76 24.41 0.14
C ALA A 77 -30.69 23.24 0.50
N THR A 78 -31.27 22.57 -0.50
CA THR A 78 -32.14 21.41 -0.30
C THR A 78 -31.40 20.22 0.31
N VAL A 79 -30.12 20.04 -0.02
CA VAL A 79 -29.26 18.99 0.56
C VAL A 79 -28.42 19.48 1.74
N GLY A 80 -28.77 20.61 2.34
CA GLY A 80 -28.12 21.13 3.54
C GLY A 80 -26.62 21.40 3.39
N GLY A 81 -26.17 21.89 2.23
CA GLY A 81 -24.75 22.19 1.97
C GLY A 81 -23.92 21.00 1.48
N ASN A 82 -24.52 19.82 1.30
CA ASN A 82 -23.81 18.60 0.88
C ASN A 82 -23.56 18.49 -0.63
N LEU A 83 -23.86 19.52 -1.43
CA LEU A 83 -23.51 19.57 -2.84
C LEU A 83 -22.15 20.26 -3.01
N LYS A 84 -21.19 19.56 -3.59
CA LYS A 84 -19.84 20.07 -3.84
C LYS A 84 -19.51 20.05 -5.33
N LEU A 85 -18.76 21.06 -5.79
CA LEU A 85 -18.06 20.97 -7.07
C LEU A 85 -17.08 19.81 -6.98
N HIS A 86 -17.05 18.95 -7.99
CA HIS A 86 -16.11 17.85 -7.98
C HIS A 86 -14.73 18.35 -8.36
N VAL A 87 -13.84 18.36 -7.37
CA VAL A 87 -12.41 18.59 -7.55
C VAL A 87 -11.71 17.26 -7.24
N PRO A 88 -11.04 16.61 -8.22
CA PRO A 88 -10.31 15.38 -7.96
C PRO A 88 -9.27 15.60 -6.85
N PRO A 89 -9.05 14.63 -5.94
CA PRO A 89 -8.10 14.81 -4.83
C PRO A 89 -6.71 15.26 -5.30
N ALA A 90 -6.21 14.70 -6.41
CA ALA A 90 -4.91 15.04 -6.96
C ALA A 90 -4.79 16.48 -7.48
N ALA A 91 -5.88 17.23 -7.62
CA ALA A 91 -5.84 18.64 -8.00
C ALA A 91 -5.05 19.49 -6.99
N SER A 92 -4.94 19.05 -5.73
CA SER A 92 -4.08 19.67 -4.71
C SER A 92 -2.61 19.72 -5.11
N CYS A 93 -2.16 18.85 -6.01
CA CYS A 93 -0.79 18.83 -6.52
C CYS A 93 -0.53 19.79 -7.68
N TYR A 94 -1.54 20.55 -8.12
CA TYR A 94 -1.46 21.44 -9.28
C TYR A 94 -1.75 22.87 -8.87
N ASN A 95 -1.05 23.84 -9.47
CA ASN A 95 -1.30 25.27 -9.29
C ASN A 95 -2.78 25.59 -9.56
N THR A 96 -3.32 25.01 -10.63
CA THR A 96 -4.70 25.21 -11.03
C THR A 96 -5.37 23.90 -11.44
N PHE A 97 -6.67 23.84 -11.17
CA PHE A 97 -7.59 22.85 -11.70
C PHE A 97 -8.54 23.52 -12.68
N THR A 98 -8.66 22.95 -13.88
CA THR A 98 -9.62 23.43 -14.89
C THR A 98 -10.80 22.47 -15.01
N GLY A 99 -11.97 22.94 -14.59
CA GLY A 99 -13.24 22.23 -14.72
C GLY A 99 -14.20 22.92 -15.70
N PRO A 100 -15.37 22.31 -15.97
CA PRO A 100 -16.37 22.87 -16.90
C PRO A 100 -16.96 24.22 -16.46
N LEU A 101 -16.80 24.59 -15.18
CA LEU A 101 -17.31 25.84 -14.61
C LEU A 101 -16.22 26.91 -14.45
N GLY A 102 -15.00 26.64 -14.91
CA GLY A 102 -13.87 27.56 -14.86
C GLY A 102 -12.61 26.93 -14.26
N THR A 103 -11.58 27.75 -14.12
CA THR A 103 -10.29 27.40 -13.52
C THR A 103 -10.22 27.94 -12.11
N VAL A 104 -9.80 27.11 -11.16
CA VAL A 104 -9.62 27.49 -9.75
C VAL A 104 -8.20 27.14 -9.30
N ASN A 105 -7.64 27.92 -8.38
CA ASN A 105 -6.35 27.61 -7.76
C ASN A 105 -6.56 26.49 -6.74
N THR A 106 -5.78 25.42 -6.85
CA THR A 106 -5.98 24.21 -6.04
C THR A 106 -4.74 23.77 -5.29
N TYR A 107 -3.58 24.36 -5.56
CA TYR A 107 -2.34 23.88 -4.95
C TYR A 107 -2.38 23.97 -3.42
N ASP A 108 -2.18 22.83 -2.79
CA ASP A 108 -2.07 22.66 -1.36
C ASP A 108 -1.01 21.58 -1.10
N ALA A 109 0.11 21.99 -0.49
CA ALA A 109 1.25 21.11 -0.28
C ALA A 109 0.93 19.95 0.67
N ALA A 110 0.10 20.17 1.69
CA ALA A 110 -0.27 19.15 2.66
C ALA A 110 -1.25 18.15 2.05
N ALA A 111 -2.28 18.65 1.35
CA ALA A 111 -3.23 17.79 0.65
C ALA A 111 -2.58 17.06 -0.53
N CYS A 112 -1.57 17.64 -1.19
CA CYS A 112 -0.79 16.93 -2.21
C CYS A 112 0.09 15.84 -1.58
N ALA A 113 0.69 16.09 -0.42
CA ALA A 113 1.44 15.06 0.31
C ALA A 113 0.54 13.90 0.76
N ASP A 114 -0.69 14.18 1.24
CA ASP A 114 -1.71 13.17 1.55
C ASP A 114 -2.06 12.32 0.32
N VAL A 115 -2.31 12.99 -0.82
CA VAL A 115 -2.54 12.33 -2.10
C VAL A 115 -1.37 11.40 -2.46
N HIS A 116 -0.12 11.87 -2.40
CA HIS A 116 1.05 11.02 -2.74
C HIS A 116 1.24 9.85 -1.78
N ALA A 117 0.95 10.04 -0.49
CA ALA A 117 1.10 9.00 0.52
C ALA A 117 0.06 7.88 0.37
N ASN A 118 -1.16 8.23 -0.05
CA ASN A 118 -2.32 7.36 0.05
C ASN A 118 -3.02 7.08 -1.30
N TRP A 119 -2.46 7.50 -2.44
CA TRP A 119 -3.08 7.29 -3.77
C TRP A 119 -3.35 5.82 -4.10
N GLU A 120 -2.47 4.93 -3.61
CA GLU A 120 -2.58 3.48 -3.81
C GLU A 120 -3.38 2.79 -2.68
N ASP A 121 -3.85 3.54 -1.68
CA ASP A 121 -4.66 3.03 -0.57
C ASP A 121 -6.16 3.04 -0.94
N GLU A 122 -6.77 1.86 -0.92
CA GLU A 122 -8.19 1.68 -1.20
C GLU A 122 -9.09 2.39 -0.18
N MET A 123 -8.79 2.30 1.12
CA MET A 123 -9.55 2.91 2.21
C MET A 123 -9.51 4.43 2.09
N TRP A 124 -8.36 5.00 1.75
CA TRP A 124 -8.26 6.44 1.54
C TRP A 124 -9.09 6.89 0.34
N THR A 125 -9.12 6.10 -0.74
CA THR A 125 -9.81 6.43 -1.99
C THR A 125 -11.33 6.38 -1.84
N VAL A 126 -11.87 5.39 -1.13
CA VAL A 126 -13.33 5.24 -0.94
C VAL A 126 -13.93 6.41 -0.16
N GLU A 127 -13.19 6.97 0.80
CA GLU A 127 -13.59 8.14 1.59
C GLU A 127 -13.65 9.44 0.77
N LYS A 128 -13.04 9.46 -0.43
CA LYS A 128 -13.09 10.65 -1.28
C LYS A 128 -14.47 10.79 -1.94
N PRO A 129 -15.01 12.02 -2.04
CA PRO A 129 -16.38 12.26 -2.50
C PRO A 129 -16.72 11.62 -3.84
N GLY A 130 -15.78 11.59 -4.80
CA GLY A 130 -16.02 11.13 -6.15
C GLY A 130 -14.86 10.41 -6.82
N ALA A 131 -13.81 10.02 -6.08
CA ALA A 131 -12.65 9.34 -6.66
C ALA A 131 -13.00 7.93 -7.17
N ALA A 132 -12.31 7.46 -8.20
CA ALA A 132 -12.40 6.08 -8.67
C ALA A 132 -11.13 5.32 -8.25
N LEU A 133 -11.29 4.07 -7.82
CA LEU A 133 -10.16 3.18 -7.53
C LEU A 133 -9.41 2.86 -8.83
N TRP A 134 -10.14 2.53 -9.89
CA TRP A 134 -9.62 2.30 -11.23
C TRP A 134 -9.73 3.55 -12.08
N THR A 135 -8.60 4.14 -12.46
CA THR A 135 -8.57 5.49 -13.01
C THR A 135 -8.77 5.54 -14.52
N TYR A 136 -8.71 4.41 -15.24
CA TYR A 136 -8.81 4.38 -16.70
C TYR A 136 -10.02 5.16 -17.25
N PHE A 137 -11.21 4.93 -16.70
CA PHE A 137 -12.46 5.55 -17.13
C PHE A 137 -12.61 7.02 -16.73
N THR A 138 -11.71 7.55 -15.90
CA THR A 138 -11.64 8.99 -15.55
C THR A 138 -10.93 9.81 -16.63
N ASN A 139 -10.29 9.14 -17.60
CA ASN A 139 -9.33 9.69 -18.56
C ASN A 139 -8.01 10.19 -17.95
N GLU A 140 -7.83 10.06 -16.63
CA GLU A 140 -6.54 10.22 -15.95
C GLU A 140 -5.91 11.61 -16.12
N THR A 141 -6.74 12.62 -16.35
CA THR A 141 -6.32 13.99 -16.61
C THR A 141 -5.91 14.76 -15.34
N CYS A 142 -6.01 14.12 -14.17
CA CYS A 142 -5.58 14.68 -12.91
C CYS A 142 -5.12 13.55 -11.98
N ARG A 143 -3.80 13.37 -11.90
CA ARG A 143 -3.11 12.33 -11.10
C ARG A 143 -2.09 12.99 -10.18
N PRO A 144 -1.60 12.32 -9.13
CA PRO A 144 -0.53 12.89 -8.32
C PRO A 144 0.67 13.26 -9.21
N THR A 145 1.13 14.51 -9.12
CA THR A 145 2.30 15.01 -9.85
C THR A 145 3.29 15.64 -8.88
N LEU A 146 4.57 15.64 -9.25
CA LEU A 146 5.62 16.41 -8.58
C LEU A 146 5.81 17.80 -9.20
N ASN A 147 5.16 18.08 -10.34
CA ASN A 147 5.26 19.36 -11.03
C ASN A 147 3.92 20.12 -10.97
N PRO A 148 3.78 21.13 -10.09
CA PRO A 148 2.54 21.89 -9.96
C PRO A 148 2.13 22.67 -11.22
N THR A 149 3.03 22.82 -12.20
CA THR A 149 2.74 23.50 -13.48
C THR A 149 2.10 22.60 -14.54
N ASP A 150 1.98 21.29 -14.26
CA ASP A 150 1.27 20.38 -15.13
C ASP A 150 -0.22 20.75 -15.24
N THR A 151 -0.94 20.13 -16.17
CA THR A 151 -2.37 20.37 -16.35
C THR A 151 -3.20 19.34 -15.59
N CYS A 152 -4.06 19.80 -14.68
CA CYS A 152 -5.13 19.00 -14.09
C CYS A 152 -6.50 19.46 -14.62
N THR A 153 -7.26 18.53 -15.19
CA THR A 153 -8.66 18.77 -15.59
C THR A 153 -9.60 17.71 -15.04
N LEU A 154 -10.90 18.01 -15.04
CA LEU A 154 -11.93 17.09 -14.53
C LEU A 154 -11.97 15.73 -15.27
N GLY A 155 -11.54 15.70 -16.53
CA GLY A 155 -11.60 14.49 -17.35
C GLY A 155 -13.04 14.00 -17.50
N TYR A 156 -13.27 12.74 -17.16
CA TYR A 156 -14.60 12.12 -17.21
C TYR A 156 -15.27 11.96 -15.84
N TYR A 157 -14.77 12.66 -14.81
CA TYR A 157 -15.51 12.77 -13.55
C TYR A 157 -16.80 13.59 -13.70
N GLY A 158 -17.76 13.33 -12.81
CA GLY A 158 -18.98 14.15 -12.69
C GLY A 158 -18.66 15.57 -12.24
N VAL A 159 -19.49 16.53 -12.62
CA VAL A 159 -19.28 17.97 -12.35
C VAL A 159 -19.55 18.29 -10.88
N TYR A 160 -20.63 17.74 -10.35
CA TYR A 160 -21.05 17.95 -8.96
C TYR A 160 -21.18 16.59 -8.25
N VAL A 161 -20.93 16.59 -6.95
CA VAL A 161 -21.13 15.44 -6.07
C VAL A 161 -22.03 15.84 -4.90
N ILE A 162 -23.08 15.06 -4.65
CA ILE A 162 -23.83 15.09 -3.40
C ILE A 162 -23.22 14.04 -2.48
N THR A 163 -22.58 14.45 -1.39
CA THR A 163 -22.17 13.54 -0.30
C THR A 163 -23.37 13.27 0.59
N ALA A 164 -24.18 12.29 0.23
CA ALA A 164 -25.48 12.09 0.85
C ALA A 164 -25.33 11.50 2.26
N THR A 165 -25.96 12.14 3.25
CA THR A 165 -26.05 11.68 4.64
C THR A 165 -27.49 11.39 5.08
N THR A 166 -28.47 11.78 4.27
CA THR A 166 -29.89 11.49 4.50
C THR A 166 -30.54 10.99 3.23
N ARG A 167 -31.55 10.13 3.36
CA ARG A 167 -32.33 9.62 2.22
C ARG A 167 -32.97 10.73 1.37
N ASN A 168 -33.24 11.89 1.97
CA ASN A 168 -33.77 13.05 1.28
C ASN A 168 -32.74 13.73 0.37
N HIS A 169 -31.43 13.66 0.68
CA HIS A 169 -30.38 14.18 -0.21
C HIS A 169 -30.35 13.38 -1.52
N ILE A 170 -30.47 12.05 -1.43
CA ILE A 170 -30.53 11.15 -2.58
C ILE A 170 -31.77 11.48 -3.43
N LYS A 171 -32.95 11.57 -2.79
CA LYS A 171 -34.19 11.97 -3.48
C LYS A 171 -34.05 13.31 -4.20
N ALA A 172 -33.50 14.33 -3.52
CA ALA A 172 -33.31 15.65 -4.10
C ALA A 172 -32.40 15.61 -5.34
N GLY A 173 -31.32 14.82 -5.30
CA GLY A 173 -30.44 14.61 -6.46
C GLY A 173 -31.15 13.91 -7.64
N ILE A 174 -31.95 12.88 -7.36
CA ILE A 174 -32.76 12.17 -8.38
C ILE A 174 -33.76 13.13 -9.03
N ASP A 175 -34.56 13.83 -8.20
CA ASP A 175 -35.57 14.76 -8.66
C ASP A 175 -34.94 15.91 -9.46
N PHE A 176 -33.79 16.43 -9.01
CA PHE A 176 -33.08 17.48 -9.72
C PHE A 176 -32.57 17.01 -11.08
N ALA A 177 -31.92 15.83 -11.14
CA ALA A 177 -31.41 15.30 -12.39
C ALA A 177 -32.53 15.02 -13.39
N ARG A 178 -33.66 14.45 -12.92
CA ARG A 178 -34.86 14.21 -13.72
C ARG A 178 -35.47 15.51 -14.28
N ARG A 179 -35.71 16.50 -13.41
CA ARG A 179 -36.34 17.79 -13.78
C ARG A 179 -35.48 18.68 -14.67
N ASN A 180 -34.17 18.44 -14.72
CA ASN A 180 -33.24 19.24 -15.51
C ASN A 180 -32.52 18.42 -16.60
N ASN A 181 -32.95 17.17 -16.82
CA ASN A 181 -32.37 16.27 -17.81
C ASN A 181 -30.83 16.11 -17.69
N ILE A 182 -30.32 16.06 -16.46
CA ILE A 182 -28.89 15.90 -16.18
C ILE A 182 -28.56 14.40 -16.10
N ARG A 183 -27.37 14.01 -16.57
CA ARG A 183 -26.88 12.64 -16.37
C ARG A 183 -26.67 12.41 -14.87
N LEU A 184 -27.33 11.40 -14.32
CA LEU A 184 -27.17 10.99 -12.92
C LEU A 184 -26.20 9.81 -12.83
N VAL A 185 -25.27 9.87 -11.89
CA VAL A 185 -24.35 8.77 -11.55
C VAL A 185 -24.54 8.44 -10.09
N ILE A 186 -24.66 7.14 -9.78
CA ILE A 186 -24.72 6.66 -8.41
C ILE A 186 -23.37 6.06 -8.06
N ARG A 187 -22.78 6.57 -6.99
CA ARG A 187 -21.50 6.14 -6.44
C ARG A 187 -21.71 5.59 -5.03
N ASN A 188 -21.06 4.48 -4.76
CA ASN A 188 -20.83 3.99 -3.41
C ASN A 188 -19.34 4.17 -3.08
N THR A 189 -18.52 3.16 -3.36
CA THR A 189 -17.09 3.14 -3.00
C THR A 189 -16.15 3.53 -4.14
N GLY A 190 -16.54 3.29 -5.40
CA GLY A 190 -15.72 3.59 -6.59
C GLY A 190 -14.92 2.43 -7.15
N HIS A 191 -15.27 1.23 -6.71
CA HIS A 191 -14.67 -0.03 -7.11
C HIS A 191 -14.95 -0.42 -8.57
N ASP A 192 -15.94 0.21 -9.20
CA ASP A 192 -16.46 -0.26 -10.48
C ASP A 192 -15.40 -0.25 -11.60
N PHE A 193 -14.98 -1.45 -12.02
CA PHE A 193 -14.00 -1.68 -13.08
C PHE A 193 -14.44 -1.09 -14.44
N LEU A 194 -15.75 -0.94 -14.67
CA LEU A 194 -16.35 -0.52 -15.94
C LEU A 194 -16.59 1.00 -16.01
N GLY A 195 -16.24 1.75 -14.96
CA GLY A 195 -16.42 3.21 -14.89
C GLY A 195 -17.87 3.67 -14.71
N ARG A 196 -18.78 2.81 -14.24
CA ARG A 196 -20.21 3.08 -14.02
C ARG A 196 -20.48 3.99 -12.83
N SER A 197 -19.53 4.14 -11.92
CA SER A 197 -19.58 5.09 -10.79
C SER A 197 -18.96 6.46 -11.11
N THR A 198 -18.69 6.74 -12.39
CA THR A 198 -18.21 8.05 -12.87
C THR A 198 -18.87 8.41 -14.21
N GLY A 199 -18.73 9.65 -14.66
CA GLY A 199 -19.29 10.08 -15.93
C GLY A 199 -19.20 11.57 -16.20
N ALA A 200 -18.67 11.92 -17.38
CA ALA A 200 -18.57 13.31 -17.81
C ALA A 200 -19.94 14.00 -17.84
N GLY A 201 -19.98 15.27 -17.41
CA GLY A 201 -21.18 16.11 -17.44
C GLY A 201 -22.29 15.68 -16.46
N SER A 202 -21.98 14.83 -15.48
CA SER A 202 -22.97 14.26 -14.57
C SER A 202 -23.06 14.96 -13.21
N LEU A 203 -24.18 14.71 -12.53
CA LEU A 203 -24.32 14.84 -11.08
C LEU A 203 -24.09 13.46 -10.46
N ILE A 204 -23.16 13.37 -9.50
CA ILE A 204 -22.90 12.15 -8.73
C ILE A 204 -23.67 12.23 -7.41
N ILE A 205 -24.37 11.16 -7.04
CA ILE A 205 -24.85 10.93 -5.68
C ILE A 205 -23.91 9.90 -5.04
N ASN A 206 -23.18 10.30 -4.02
CA ASN A 206 -22.35 9.41 -3.22
C ASN A 206 -23.15 8.91 -2.01
N THR A 207 -23.32 7.59 -1.92
CA THR A 207 -24.05 6.87 -0.87
C THR A 207 -23.16 6.32 0.25
N HIS A 208 -21.84 6.52 0.16
CA HIS A 208 -20.84 5.97 1.09
C HIS A 208 -21.11 6.28 2.56
N ASN A 209 -21.66 7.45 2.91
CA ASN A 209 -21.88 7.81 4.32
C ASN A 209 -23.04 7.06 5.00
N PHE A 210 -23.74 6.17 4.29
CA PHE A 210 -24.81 5.33 4.86
C PHE A 210 -24.21 4.07 5.49
N GLN A 211 -23.77 4.18 6.75
CA GLN A 211 -23.01 3.15 7.46
C GLN A 211 -23.81 2.37 8.52
N ASP A 212 -25.13 2.60 8.64
CA ASP A 212 -25.95 1.94 9.66
C ASP A 212 -26.04 0.42 9.47
N VAL A 213 -25.95 -0.31 10.58
CA VAL A 213 -26.09 -1.77 10.65
C VAL A 213 -27.06 -2.15 11.77
N GLN A 214 -28.03 -3.02 11.46
CA GLN A 214 -29.00 -3.53 12.42
C GLN A 214 -29.10 -5.05 12.32
N TRP A 215 -28.67 -5.75 13.37
CA TRP A 215 -28.79 -7.20 13.48
C TRP A 215 -30.20 -7.63 13.92
N ILE A 216 -30.70 -8.71 13.34
CA ILE A 216 -32.06 -9.23 13.54
C ILE A 216 -31.94 -10.70 13.95
N SER A 217 -32.36 -11.04 15.17
CA SER A 217 -32.28 -12.41 15.68
C SER A 217 -33.25 -13.38 15.00
N SER A 218 -34.43 -12.89 14.62
CA SER A 218 -35.43 -13.67 13.88
C SER A 218 -36.16 -12.78 12.89
N TYR A 219 -35.85 -12.93 11.61
CA TYR A 219 -36.55 -12.26 10.53
C TYR A 219 -37.99 -12.79 10.40
N ALA A 220 -38.96 -11.87 10.42
CA ALA A 220 -40.39 -12.16 10.30
C ALA A 220 -41.02 -11.46 9.09
N GLY A 221 -40.21 -11.05 8.11
CA GLY A 221 -40.70 -10.40 6.90
C GLY A 221 -41.22 -11.39 5.84
N PRO A 222 -41.66 -10.89 4.67
CA PRO A 222 -42.24 -11.73 3.63
C PRO A 222 -41.29 -12.78 3.07
N GLY A 223 -41.86 -13.92 2.66
CA GLY A 223 -41.13 -15.03 2.05
C GLY A 223 -41.09 -16.28 2.94
N SER A 224 -40.31 -17.27 2.53
CA SER A 224 -40.21 -18.57 3.23
C SER A 224 -39.10 -18.63 4.29
N TYR A 225 -38.22 -17.62 4.35
CA TYR A 225 -37.08 -17.62 5.26
C TYR A 225 -37.46 -17.10 6.65
N SER A 226 -37.12 -17.89 7.67
CA SER A 226 -37.17 -17.50 9.09
C SER A 226 -35.81 -17.82 9.70
N GLY A 227 -35.11 -16.83 10.24
CA GLY A 227 -33.76 -16.99 10.78
C GLY A 227 -33.08 -15.66 11.08
N HIS A 228 -31.80 -15.71 11.44
CA HIS A 228 -31.03 -14.52 11.74
C HIS A 228 -30.75 -13.72 10.46
N ALA A 229 -30.91 -12.41 10.52
CA ALA A 229 -30.68 -11.50 9.41
C ALA A 229 -29.91 -10.26 9.87
N VAL A 230 -29.48 -9.46 8.91
CA VAL A 230 -28.91 -8.14 9.16
C VAL A 230 -29.44 -7.18 8.11
N THR A 231 -29.81 -5.97 8.55
CA THR A 231 -30.08 -4.85 7.66
C THR A 231 -28.84 -3.96 7.65
N ILE A 232 -28.25 -3.77 6.48
CA ILE A 232 -27.09 -2.90 6.27
C ILE A 232 -27.46 -1.76 5.33
N ALA A 233 -27.00 -0.56 5.67
CA ALA A 233 -27.19 0.62 4.84
C ALA A 233 -26.25 0.60 3.61
N ALA A 234 -26.57 1.45 2.63
CA ALA A 234 -25.97 1.39 1.29
C ALA A 234 -24.43 1.45 1.26
N GLY A 235 -23.82 2.20 2.20
CA GLY A 235 -22.38 2.45 2.28
C GLY A 235 -21.57 1.38 3.01
N VAL A 236 -22.22 0.43 3.69
CA VAL A 236 -21.51 -0.58 4.51
C VAL A 236 -20.61 -1.46 3.63
N GLN A 237 -19.34 -1.57 4.04
CA GLN A 237 -18.28 -2.27 3.32
C GLN A 237 -18.00 -3.67 3.89
N GLY A 238 -17.41 -4.55 3.07
CA GLY A 238 -17.18 -5.96 3.37
C GLY A 238 -16.44 -6.23 4.68
N ARG A 239 -15.26 -5.64 4.89
CA ARG A 239 -14.49 -5.89 6.13
C ARG A 239 -15.23 -5.39 7.38
N SER A 240 -15.83 -4.20 7.31
CA SER A 240 -16.59 -3.62 8.42
C SER A 240 -17.74 -4.52 8.86
N ILE A 241 -18.51 -5.08 7.93
CA ILE A 241 -19.63 -5.97 8.30
C ILE A 241 -19.17 -7.35 8.79
N LEU A 242 -18.04 -7.87 8.27
CA LEU A 242 -17.44 -9.10 8.80
C LEU A 242 -16.94 -8.92 10.24
N GLU A 243 -16.30 -7.79 10.53
CA GLU A 243 -15.84 -7.43 11.89
C GLU A 243 -17.02 -7.30 12.87
N GLN A 244 -18.08 -6.58 12.47
CA GLN A 244 -19.30 -6.46 13.29
C GLN A 244 -20.02 -7.81 13.48
N GLY A 245 -19.96 -8.68 12.48
CA GLY A 245 -20.48 -10.04 12.54
C GLY A 245 -19.69 -10.93 13.50
N HIS A 246 -18.36 -10.85 13.46
CA HIS A 246 -17.47 -11.55 14.38
C HIS A 246 -17.75 -11.18 15.85
N ALA A 247 -18.14 -9.92 16.11
CA ALA A 247 -18.51 -9.44 17.44
C ALA A 247 -19.88 -9.92 17.96
N GLN A 248 -20.71 -10.56 17.12
CA GLN A 248 -22.00 -11.12 17.55
C GLN A 248 -21.81 -12.37 18.43
N VAL A 249 -22.84 -12.74 19.20
CA VAL A 249 -22.84 -13.94 20.04
C VAL A 249 -24.06 -14.82 19.72
N PRO A 250 -23.89 -16.00 19.09
CA PRO A 250 -22.65 -16.49 18.49
C PRO A 250 -22.20 -15.62 17.30
N PRO A 251 -20.91 -15.64 16.93
CA PRO A 251 -20.39 -14.90 15.78
C PRO A 251 -21.19 -15.19 14.50
N LYS A 252 -21.42 -14.13 13.71
CA LYS A 252 -22.22 -14.18 12.49
C LYS A 252 -21.40 -13.74 11.29
N VAL A 253 -21.82 -14.23 10.12
CA VAL A 253 -21.22 -13.89 8.84
C VAL A 253 -22.30 -13.71 7.77
N ILE A 254 -22.02 -12.90 6.76
CA ILE A 254 -22.82 -12.79 5.54
C ILE A 254 -21.97 -13.17 4.34
N VAL A 255 -22.62 -13.44 3.20
CA VAL A 255 -21.90 -13.65 1.93
C VAL A 255 -21.38 -12.31 1.42
N THR A 256 -20.12 -12.01 1.71
CA THR A 256 -19.37 -10.85 1.18
C THR A 256 -18.42 -11.25 0.05
N GLY A 257 -17.79 -10.24 -0.57
CA GLY A 257 -16.63 -10.44 -1.43
C GLY A 257 -15.34 -10.55 -0.63
N GLU A 258 -14.23 -10.69 -1.36
CA GLU A 258 -12.88 -10.76 -0.82
C GLU A 258 -12.27 -9.39 -0.51
N CYS A 259 -12.54 -8.37 -1.33
CA CYS A 259 -11.92 -7.05 -1.16
C CYS A 259 -12.55 -6.29 0.02
N PRO A 260 -11.75 -5.81 1.00
CA PRO A 260 -12.23 -5.21 2.25
C PRO A 260 -13.19 -4.03 2.06
N THR A 261 -12.93 -3.21 1.03
CA THR A 261 -13.57 -1.91 0.83
C THR A 261 -14.76 -1.94 -0.12
N VAL A 262 -15.15 -3.11 -0.62
CA VAL A 262 -16.32 -3.23 -1.50
C VAL A 262 -17.61 -2.95 -0.72
N GLY A 263 -18.43 -2.03 -1.25
CA GLY A 263 -19.73 -1.67 -0.68
C GLY A 263 -20.78 -2.74 -1.00
N ILE A 264 -21.21 -3.48 0.01
CA ILE A 264 -21.97 -4.74 -0.14
C ILE A 264 -23.34 -4.49 -0.78
N ALA A 265 -24.08 -3.51 -0.28
CA ALA A 265 -25.41 -3.14 -0.76
C ALA A 265 -25.42 -2.46 -2.15
N GLY A 266 -24.23 -2.12 -2.68
CA GLY A 266 -24.06 -1.39 -3.93
C GLY A 266 -24.09 -2.29 -5.16
N GLY A 267 -23.13 -2.07 -6.05
CA GLY A 267 -22.99 -2.83 -7.29
C GLY A 267 -22.69 -4.31 -7.07
N PHE A 268 -22.10 -4.66 -5.92
CA PHE A 268 -21.78 -6.04 -5.55
C PHE A 268 -23.02 -6.94 -5.57
N ILE A 269 -24.01 -6.71 -4.69
CA ILE A 269 -25.29 -7.45 -4.70
C ILE A 269 -26.06 -7.26 -6.00
N GLN A 270 -26.09 -6.03 -6.53
CA GLN A 270 -26.84 -5.74 -7.75
C GLN A 270 -26.30 -6.50 -8.96
N GLY A 271 -25.02 -6.85 -9.01
CA GLY A 271 -24.45 -7.69 -10.08
C GLY A 271 -24.48 -9.19 -9.77
N GLY A 272 -24.60 -9.58 -8.50
CA GLY A 272 -24.62 -10.96 -8.03
C GLY A 272 -23.85 -11.11 -6.72
N GLY A 273 -22.56 -10.76 -6.74
CA GLY A 273 -21.67 -10.77 -5.59
C GLY A 273 -21.13 -12.16 -5.28
N HIS A 274 -19.87 -12.40 -5.64
CA HIS A 274 -19.16 -13.65 -5.33
C HIS A 274 -18.12 -13.45 -4.21
N GLY A 275 -17.57 -14.54 -3.67
CA GLY A 275 -16.64 -14.54 -2.54
C GLY A 275 -16.61 -15.86 -1.75
N PRO A 276 -15.91 -15.91 -0.60
CA PRO A 276 -15.53 -17.18 0.03
C PRO A 276 -16.68 -18.10 0.48
N TRP A 277 -17.84 -17.52 0.81
CA TRP A 277 -19.02 -18.27 1.25
C TRP A 277 -19.94 -18.73 0.10
N THR A 278 -19.62 -18.36 -1.14
CA THR A 278 -20.52 -18.58 -2.29
C THR A 278 -20.83 -20.03 -2.55
N THR A 279 -19.82 -20.91 -2.54
CA THR A 279 -20.01 -22.34 -2.77
C THR A 279 -21.02 -22.93 -1.77
N LEU A 280 -21.00 -22.45 -0.52
CA LEU A 280 -21.86 -22.98 0.54
C LEU A 280 -23.24 -22.32 0.62
N LYS A 281 -23.38 -21.04 0.24
CA LYS A 281 -24.58 -20.23 0.50
C LYS A 281 -25.17 -19.55 -0.74
N GLY A 282 -24.65 -19.82 -1.92
CA GLY A 282 -25.01 -19.11 -3.15
C GLY A 282 -24.39 -17.72 -3.22
N LEU A 283 -24.72 -16.97 -4.27
CA LEU A 283 -24.24 -15.60 -4.45
C LEU A 283 -24.80 -14.67 -3.36
N SER A 284 -24.17 -13.52 -3.15
CA SER A 284 -24.65 -12.52 -2.19
C SER A 284 -26.10 -12.09 -2.48
N ALA A 285 -26.43 -11.93 -3.76
CA ALA A 285 -27.79 -11.68 -4.24
C ALA A 285 -28.80 -12.76 -3.82
N ASP A 286 -28.41 -14.02 -3.72
CA ASP A 286 -29.31 -15.13 -3.33
C ASP A 286 -29.73 -15.04 -1.85
N ASN A 287 -28.98 -14.25 -1.07
CA ASN A 287 -29.14 -14.10 0.37
C ASN A 287 -29.92 -12.85 0.78
N VAL A 288 -30.36 -12.04 -0.18
CA VAL A 288 -31.17 -10.84 0.10
C VAL A 288 -32.63 -11.18 0.35
N LEU A 289 -33.19 -10.55 1.40
CA LEU A 289 -34.57 -10.68 1.86
C LEU A 289 -35.42 -9.45 1.52
N ALA A 290 -34.85 -8.24 1.57
CA ALA A 290 -35.54 -7.00 1.23
C ALA A 290 -34.57 -5.88 0.87
N PHE A 291 -35.05 -4.89 0.11
CA PHE A 291 -34.39 -3.60 -0.10
C PHE A 291 -35.30 -2.44 0.31
N GLU A 292 -34.70 -1.40 0.86
CA GLU A 292 -35.27 -0.05 0.86
C GLU A 292 -34.58 0.73 -0.27
N ALA A 293 -35.35 1.37 -1.15
CA ALA A 293 -34.82 2.03 -2.34
C ALA A 293 -35.59 3.29 -2.73
N ILE A 294 -35.00 4.10 -3.62
CA ILE A 294 -35.63 5.25 -4.25
C ILE A 294 -35.70 5.03 -5.76
N THR A 295 -36.91 5.09 -6.32
CA THR A 295 -37.18 4.90 -7.75
C THR A 295 -36.73 6.09 -8.59
N ALA A 296 -36.74 5.96 -9.92
CA ALA A 296 -36.47 7.07 -10.84
C ALA A 296 -37.50 8.20 -10.72
N SER A 297 -38.74 7.89 -10.30
CA SER A 297 -39.78 8.89 -9.98
C SER A 297 -39.58 9.55 -8.61
N GLY A 298 -38.57 9.14 -7.84
CA GLY A 298 -38.24 9.72 -6.54
C GLY A 298 -39.11 9.21 -5.40
N HIS A 299 -39.81 8.08 -5.57
CA HIS A 299 -40.59 7.45 -4.51
C HIS A 299 -39.72 6.52 -3.65
N PHE A 300 -39.92 6.56 -2.34
CA PHE A 300 -39.36 5.57 -1.42
C PHE A 300 -40.17 4.29 -1.51
N VAL A 301 -39.51 3.16 -1.73
CA VAL A 301 -40.15 1.85 -1.89
C VAL A 301 -39.40 0.78 -1.12
N THR A 302 -40.16 -0.13 -0.52
CA THR A 302 -39.67 -1.43 -0.07
C THR A 302 -39.83 -2.44 -1.21
N ALA A 303 -38.79 -3.21 -1.51
CA ALA A 303 -38.83 -4.30 -2.48
C ALA A 303 -38.47 -5.63 -1.80
N ASN A 304 -39.41 -6.58 -1.79
CA ASN A 304 -39.26 -7.92 -1.23
C ASN A 304 -40.16 -8.92 -1.98
N GLU A 305 -40.31 -10.15 -1.49
CA GLU A 305 -41.14 -11.16 -2.17
C GLU A 305 -42.64 -10.83 -2.26
N ALA A 306 -43.17 -10.00 -1.35
CA ALA A 306 -44.59 -9.62 -1.32
C ALA A 306 -44.88 -8.25 -1.95
N GLN A 307 -43.92 -7.32 -1.90
CA GLN A 307 -44.09 -5.93 -2.34
C GLN A 307 -43.02 -5.56 -3.37
N ASN A 308 -43.44 -5.04 -4.53
CA ASN A 308 -42.55 -4.69 -5.64
C ASN A 308 -41.60 -5.85 -6.02
N SER A 309 -42.15 -7.07 -6.10
CA SER A 309 -41.36 -8.30 -6.25
C SER A 309 -40.62 -8.41 -7.58
N ASP A 310 -41.08 -7.71 -8.61
CA ASP A 310 -40.37 -7.55 -9.88
C ASP A 310 -39.10 -6.69 -9.71
N LEU A 311 -39.20 -5.56 -8.99
CA LEU A 311 -38.05 -4.73 -8.63
C LEU A 311 -37.09 -5.49 -7.70
N PHE A 312 -37.63 -6.22 -6.72
CA PHE A 312 -36.83 -7.05 -5.80
C PHE A 312 -35.97 -8.05 -6.58
N TRP A 313 -36.59 -8.79 -7.51
CA TRP A 313 -35.87 -9.75 -8.35
C TRP A 313 -34.81 -9.06 -9.22
N ALA A 314 -35.11 -7.91 -9.81
CA ALA A 314 -34.16 -7.18 -10.65
C ALA A 314 -32.98 -6.57 -9.87
N LEU A 315 -33.19 -6.10 -8.64
CA LEU A 315 -32.11 -5.61 -7.78
C LEU A 315 -31.17 -6.72 -7.28
N LYS A 316 -31.58 -7.98 -7.38
CA LYS A 316 -30.74 -9.15 -7.05
C LYS A 316 -30.06 -9.67 -8.32
N GLY A 317 -28.95 -9.07 -8.74
CA GLY A 317 -28.17 -9.57 -9.89
C GLY A 317 -28.49 -8.94 -11.26
N GLY A 318 -29.45 -8.02 -11.37
CA GLY A 318 -29.83 -7.36 -12.64
C GLY A 318 -28.89 -6.24 -13.11
N GLY A 319 -27.81 -5.98 -12.38
CA GLY A 319 -26.82 -4.94 -12.66
C GLY A 319 -27.05 -3.63 -11.88
N PRO A 320 -25.98 -2.87 -11.59
CA PRO A 320 -26.06 -1.62 -10.83
C PRO A 320 -26.70 -0.47 -11.62
N SER A 321 -27.19 0.54 -10.91
CA SER A 321 -27.59 1.83 -11.51
C SER A 321 -28.61 1.72 -12.65
N ALA A 322 -29.53 0.75 -12.54
CA ALA A 322 -30.49 0.43 -13.61
C ALA A 322 -31.96 0.40 -13.17
N PHE A 323 -32.28 0.40 -11.87
CA PHE A 323 -33.69 0.25 -11.46
C PHE A 323 -34.10 1.23 -10.36
N ALA A 324 -33.27 1.36 -9.33
CA ALA A 324 -33.49 2.25 -8.19
C ALA A 324 -32.16 2.55 -7.49
N VAL A 325 -32.14 3.56 -6.61
CA VAL A 325 -31.02 3.80 -5.69
C VAL A 325 -31.30 3.10 -4.38
N ILE A 326 -30.45 2.15 -3.99
CA ILE A 326 -30.58 1.39 -2.74
C ILE A 326 -30.21 2.30 -1.55
N LEU A 327 -31.01 2.25 -0.49
CA LEU A 327 -30.76 2.90 0.80
C LEU A 327 -30.25 1.91 1.84
N SER A 328 -30.85 0.71 1.88
CA SER A 328 -30.41 -0.40 2.71
C SER A 328 -30.87 -1.73 2.12
N VAL A 329 -30.21 -2.80 2.55
CA VAL A 329 -30.53 -4.18 2.18
C VAL A 329 -30.63 -5.03 3.45
N THR A 330 -31.64 -5.89 3.51
CA THR A 330 -31.77 -6.91 4.56
C THR A 330 -31.35 -8.26 4.00
N MET A 331 -30.44 -8.94 4.68
CA MET A 331 -29.79 -10.16 4.20
C MET A 331 -29.81 -11.26 5.26
N LYS A 332 -29.81 -12.51 4.81
CA LYS A 332 -29.59 -13.68 5.68
C LYS A 332 -28.19 -13.60 6.31
N THR A 333 -28.08 -14.08 7.54
CA THR A 333 -26.80 -14.26 8.24
C THR A 333 -26.62 -15.73 8.59
N PHE A 334 -25.37 -16.15 8.73
CA PHE A 334 -24.99 -17.52 9.07
C PHE A 334 -24.13 -17.52 10.33
N ASP A 335 -24.14 -18.63 11.06
CA ASP A 335 -23.19 -18.82 12.14
C ASP A 335 -21.78 -18.93 11.55
N ASP A 336 -20.85 -18.17 12.09
CA ASP A 336 -19.44 -18.31 11.74
C ASP A 336 -18.88 -19.58 12.38
N VAL A 337 -18.01 -20.27 11.66
CA VAL A 337 -17.48 -21.58 12.02
C VAL A 337 -15.98 -21.62 11.83
N SER A 338 -15.32 -22.53 12.54
CA SER A 338 -13.90 -22.79 12.34
C SER A 338 -13.62 -23.17 10.90
N SER A 339 -12.54 -22.64 10.36
CA SER A 339 -12.17 -22.79 8.95
C SER A 339 -10.71 -23.20 8.83
N ALA A 340 -10.35 -23.87 7.74
CA ALA A 340 -8.96 -24.06 7.34
C ALA A 340 -8.67 -23.20 6.10
N GLY A 341 -7.46 -22.67 6.03
CA GLY A 341 -6.98 -21.93 4.86
C GLY A 341 -5.58 -22.34 4.49
N ALA A 342 -5.21 -22.19 3.22
CA ALA A 342 -3.87 -22.54 2.76
C ALA A 342 -3.36 -21.61 1.66
N THR A 343 -2.04 -21.55 1.54
CA THR A 343 -1.34 -20.91 0.43
C THR A 343 -0.62 -21.94 -0.42
N PHE A 344 -0.64 -21.72 -1.73
CA PHE A 344 0.02 -22.57 -2.73
C PHE A 344 0.83 -21.71 -3.70
N TYR A 345 2.07 -22.10 -3.97
CA TYR A 345 2.95 -21.36 -4.88
C TYR A 345 3.78 -22.27 -5.79
N VAL A 346 3.82 -21.90 -7.08
CA VAL A 346 4.81 -22.32 -8.05
C VAL A 346 5.38 -21.06 -8.69
N ASN A 347 6.65 -20.74 -8.42
CA ASN A 347 7.28 -19.49 -8.89
C ASN A 347 8.64 -19.76 -9.55
N ASN A 348 9.31 -18.72 -10.04
CA ASN A 348 10.61 -18.83 -10.70
C ASN A 348 11.73 -19.47 -9.85
N THR A 349 11.68 -19.41 -8.52
CA THR A 349 12.65 -20.10 -7.66
C THR A 349 12.41 -21.61 -7.62
N HIS A 350 11.17 -22.04 -7.85
CA HIS A 350 10.80 -23.45 -7.96
C HIS A 350 11.14 -24.04 -9.33
N ILE A 351 10.84 -23.31 -10.42
CA ILE A 351 10.90 -23.86 -11.80
C ILE A 351 12.01 -23.25 -12.67
N GLY A 352 12.81 -22.30 -12.17
CA GLY A 352 13.94 -21.72 -12.92
C GLY A 352 13.57 -21.02 -14.22
N PHE A 353 12.36 -20.41 -14.30
CA PHE A 353 11.78 -19.84 -15.53
C PHE A 353 11.51 -20.87 -16.65
N ASP A 354 11.35 -22.15 -16.31
CA ASP A 354 10.88 -23.17 -17.24
C ASP A 354 9.41 -22.92 -17.61
N ASN A 355 9.17 -22.57 -18.87
CA ASN A 355 7.84 -22.27 -19.39
C ASN A 355 6.93 -23.51 -19.47
N ASP A 356 7.50 -24.69 -19.78
CA ASP A 356 6.72 -25.91 -19.85
C ASP A 356 6.34 -26.38 -18.44
N ALA A 357 7.26 -26.27 -17.48
CA ALA A 357 6.95 -26.54 -16.07
C ALA A 357 5.85 -25.60 -15.54
N TYR A 358 5.91 -24.32 -15.88
CA TYR A 358 4.89 -23.33 -15.50
C TYR A 358 3.49 -23.72 -16.02
N TRP A 359 3.35 -23.92 -17.33
CA TRP A 359 2.05 -24.24 -17.93
C TRP A 359 1.54 -25.64 -17.56
N ASN A 360 2.44 -26.60 -17.32
CA ASN A 360 2.05 -27.90 -16.78
C ASN A 360 1.51 -27.77 -15.35
N ALA A 361 2.13 -26.92 -14.51
CA ALA A 361 1.63 -26.65 -13.17
C ALA A 361 0.23 -26.01 -13.20
N THR A 362 0.04 -24.98 -14.04
CA THR A 362 -1.25 -24.32 -14.24
C THR A 362 -2.31 -25.28 -14.76
N SER A 363 -1.96 -26.13 -15.73
CA SER A 363 -2.88 -27.13 -16.28
C SER A 363 -3.31 -28.15 -15.21
N ILE A 364 -2.38 -28.66 -14.40
CA ILE A 364 -2.71 -29.57 -13.30
C ILE A 364 -3.59 -28.87 -12.28
N PHE A 365 -3.22 -27.66 -11.83
CA PHE A 365 -4.00 -26.92 -10.84
C PHE A 365 -5.44 -26.69 -11.31
N HIS A 366 -5.62 -26.16 -12.52
CA HIS A 366 -6.95 -25.84 -13.04
C HIS A 366 -7.78 -27.10 -13.33
N LYS A 367 -7.17 -28.20 -13.77
CA LYS A 367 -7.86 -29.49 -13.98
C LYS A 367 -8.54 -30.02 -12.71
N TRP A 368 -7.96 -29.74 -11.54
CA TRP A 368 -8.52 -30.15 -10.24
C TRP A 368 -9.57 -29.17 -9.69
N SER A 369 -9.87 -28.07 -10.38
CA SER A 369 -10.81 -27.04 -9.90
C SER A 369 -12.22 -27.56 -9.61
N ASN A 370 -12.80 -28.41 -10.48
CA ASN A 370 -14.09 -29.08 -10.22
C ASN A 370 -14.08 -29.81 -8.87
N HIS A 371 -13.00 -30.56 -8.60
CA HIS A 371 -12.86 -31.30 -7.35
C HIS A 371 -12.86 -30.38 -6.13
N PHE A 372 -12.22 -29.21 -6.22
CA PHE A 372 -12.17 -28.24 -5.13
C PHE A 372 -13.56 -27.68 -4.81
N VAL A 373 -14.27 -27.19 -5.84
CA VAL A 373 -15.60 -26.59 -5.64
C VAL A 373 -16.66 -27.63 -5.25
N ASP A 374 -16.57 -28.86 -5.76
CA ASP A 374 -17.43 -29.98 -5.35
C ASP A 374 -17.26 -30.35 -3.88
N ASN A 375 -16.07 -30.10 -3.31
CA ASN A 375 -15.78 -30.29 -1.90
C ASN A 375 -16.06 -29.04 -1.05
N GLY A 376 -16.71 -28.02 -1.62
CA GLY A 376 -17.10 -26.82 -0.88
C GLY A 376 -16.00 -25.80 -0.67
N LEU A 377 -14.89 -25.89 -1.43
CA LEU A 377 -13.80 -24.92 -1.33
C LEU A 377 -14.11 -23.64 -2.10
N TYR A 378 -13.44 -22.56 -1.69
CA TYR A 378 -13.22 -21.36 -2.47
C TYR A 378 -11.72 -21.17 -2.67
N VAL A 379 -11.28 -20.82 -3.87
CA VAL A 379 -9.85 -20.60 -4.14
C VAL A 379 -9.66 -19.31 -4.92
N TYR A 380 -8.89 -18.38 -4.36
CA TYR A 380 -8.38 -17.21 -5.08
C TYR A 380 -7.01 -17.55 -5.65
N PHE A 381 -6.81 -17.37 -6.96
CA PHE A 381 -5.54 -17.61 -7.60
C PHE A 381 -5.14 -16.50 -8.58
N GLU A 382 -3.84 -16.32 -8.75
CA GLU A 382 -3.25 -15.36 -9.67
C GLU A 382 -2.28 -16.11 -10.57
N LEU A 383 -2.40 -15.82 -11.86
CA LEU A 383 -1.43 -16.22 -12.85
C LEU A 383 -0.66 -14.96 -13.28
N LEU A 384 0.62 -14.92 -12.90
CA LEU A 384 1.61 -13.90 -13.27
C LEU A 384 2.79 -14.58 -13.99
N PRO A 385 3.70 -13.86 -14.65
CA PRO A 385 4.78 -14.47 -15.41
C PRO A 385 5.62 -15.39 -14.52
N PHE A 386 5.61 -16.69 -14.85
CA PHE A 386 6.29 -17.74 -14.09
C PHE A 386 5.90 -17.80 -12.61
N THR A 387 4.68 -17.37 -12.28
CA THR A 387 4.14 -17.38 -10.91
C THR A 387 2.68 -17.80 -10.95
N LEU A 388 2.41 -19.03 -10.53
CA LEU A 388 1.09 -19.52 -10.17
C LEU A 388 1.00 -19.46 -8.66
N ARG A 389 0.09 -18.63 -8.16
CA ARG A 389 -0.16 -18.44 -6.74
C ARG A 389 -1.62 -18.68 -6.47
N ALA A 390 -1.95 -19.50 -5.48
CA ALA A 390 -3.30 -19.55 -4.93
C ALA A 390 -3.23 -19.18 -3.44
N GLN A 391 -3.75 -18.00 -3.12
CA GLN A 391 -3.79 -17.46 -1.77
C GLN A 391 -5.07 -16.62 -1.59
N PRO A 392 -6.06 -17.09 -0.83
CA PRO A 392 -6.15 -18.39 -0.14
C PRO A 392 -6.91 -19.48 -0.91
N PHE A 393 -6.57 -20.73 -0.60
CA PHE A 393 -7.56 -21.80 -0.49
C PHE A 393 -8.37 -21.58 0.79
N VAL A 394 -9.70 -21.65 0.72
CA VAL A 394 -10.61 -21.46 1.85
C VAL A 394 -11.51 -22.69 2.01
N ALA A 395 -11.48 -23.26 3.22
CA ALA A 395 -12.24 -24.45 3.59
C ALA A 395 -13.07 -24.17 4.86
N ILE A 396 -14.24 -23.58 4.68
CA ILE A 396 -15.15 -23.22 5.78
C ILE A 396 -15.76 -24.47 6.41
N GLY A 397 -15.70 -24.57 7.73
CA GLY A 397 -16.23 -25.72 8.48
C GLY A 397 -15.40 -27.00 8.35
N LYS A 398 -14.17 -26.91 7.83
CA LYS A 398 -13.25 -28.04 7.66
C LYS A 398 -11.96 -27.85 8.45
N THR A 399 -11.34 -28.96 8.80
CA THR A 399 -10.01 -29.02 9.42
C THR A 399 -8.90 -28.96 8.36
N VAL A 400 -7.66 -28.68 8.81
CA VAL A 400 -6.47 -28.72 7.94
C VAL A 400 -6.29 -30.10 7.32
N ALA A 401 -6.53 -31.18 8.07
CA ALA A 401 -6.40 -32.54 7.56
C ALA A 401 -7.41 -32.85 6.44
N GLU A 402 -8.63 -32.32 6.53
CA GLU A 402 -9.63 -32.46 5.46
C GLU A 402 -9.25 -31.64 4.23
N LEU A 403 -8.75 -30.41 4.41
CA LEU A 403 -8.25 -29.58 3.31
C LEU A 403 -7.06 -30.25 2.60
N ASP A 404 -6.08 -30.74 3.35
CA ASP A 404 -4.93 -31.47 2.81
C ASP A 404 -5.38 -32.72 2.04
N ALA A 405 -6.38 -33.46 2.56
CA ALA A 405 -6.92 -34.63 1.88
C ALA A 405 -7.60 -34.29 0.54
N ILE A 406 -8.30 -33.16 0.45
CA ILE A 406 -8.93 -32.68 -0.79
C ILE A 406 -7.87 -32.28 -1.83
N VAL A 407 -6.78 -31.65 -1.41
CA VAL A 407 -5.76 -31.11 -2.33
C VAL A 407 -4.65 -32.12 -2.67
N ALA A 408 -4.48 -33.17 -1.84
CA ALA A 408 -3.45 -34.20 -2.02
C ALA A 408 -3.37 -34.82 -3.42
N PRO A 409 -4.47 -35.13 -4.14
CA PRO A 409 -4.38 -35.68 -5.50
C PRO A 409 -3.68 -34.74 -6.50
N MET A 410 -3.94 -33.44 -6.42
CA MET A 410 -3.28 -32.42 -7.26
C MET A 410 -1.79 -32.33 -6.93
N LEU A 411 -1.43 -32.28 -5.64
CA LEU A 411 -0.04 -32.20 -5.19
C LEU A 411 0.76 -33.44 -5.59
N ALA A 412 0.14 -34.62 -5.53
CA ALA A 412 0.74 -35.87 -6.00
C ALA A 412 1.01 -35.85 -7.52
N GLU A 413 0.10 -35.28 -8.32
CA GLU A 413 0.28 -35.13 -9.77
C GLU A 413 1.44 -34.16 -10.10
N LEU A 414 1.58 -33.06 -9.36
CA LEU A 414 2.72 -32.14 -9.49
C LEU A 414 4.05 -32.82 -9.13
N THR A 415 4.10 -33.54 -8.00
CA THR A 415 5.30 -34.30 -7.60
C THR A 415 5.66 -35.37 -8.62
N ALA A 416 4.69 -36.08 -9.18
CA ALA A 416 4.93 -37.10 -10.21
C ALA A 416 5.50 -36.51 -11.52
N LYS A 417 5.19 -35.25 -11.84
CA LYS A 417 5.80 -34.51 -12.95
C LYS A 417 7.13 -33.82 -12.61
N GLY A 418 7.60 -33.93 -11.37
CA GLY A 418 8.84 -33.29 -10.92
C GLY A 418 8.75 -31.77 -10.82
N ILE A 419 7.54 -31.21 -10.65
CA ILE A 419 7.32 -29.76 -10.51
C ILE A 419 7.37 -29.39 -9.03
N PRO A 420 8.36 -28.61 -8.56
CA PRO A 420 8.42 -28.19 -7.16
C PRO A 420 7.33 -27.16 -6.86
N TYR A 421 6.77 -27.22 -5.65
CA TYR A 421 5.73 -26.32 -5.17
C TYR A 421 5.90 -26.05 -3.67
N GLU A 422 5.26 -24.98 -3.20
CA GLU A 422 5.06 -24.70 -1.79
C GLU A 422 3.58 -24.86 -1.43
N TRP A 423 3.30 -25.53 -0.31
CA TRP A 423 1.96 -25.70 0.25
C TRP A 423 2.04 -25.44 1.76
N ASN A 424 1.21 -24.52 2.27
CA ASN A 424 1.16 -24.18 3.69
C ASN A 424 -0.29 -24.00 4.15
N ALA A 425 -0.78 -24.90 5.00
CA ALA A 425 -2.14 -24.89 5.52
C ALA A 425 -2.19 -24.56 7.01
N LYS A 426 -3.24 -23.84 7.43
CA LYS A 426 -3.45 -23.35 8.79
C LYS A 426 -4.93 -23.40 9.18
N SER A 427 -5.20 -23.65 10.46
CA SER A 427 -6.55 -23.61 11.04
C SER A 427 -6.86 -22.24 11.63
N PHE A 428 -8.12 -21.84 11.55
CA PHE A 428 -8.64 -20.57 12.03
C PHE A 428 -9.90 -20.78 12.89
N PRO A 429 -10.02 -20.10 14.04
CA PRO A 429 -11.20 -20.21 14.90
C PRO A 429 -12.50 -19.76 14.23
N THR A 430 -12.43 -18.73 13.39
CA THR A 430 -13.56 -18.18 12.62
C THR A 430 -13.15 -17.90 11.18
N PHE A 431 -14.12 -17.71 10.28
CA PHE A 431 -13.86 -17.22 8.94
C PHE A 431 -13.25 -15.81 8.96
N PHE A 432 -13.66 -14.94 9.88
CA PHE A 432 -13.06 -13.60 10.00
C PHE A 432 -11.55 -13.64 10.29
N ASP A 433 -11.10 -14.55 11.16
CA ASP A 433 -9.67 -14.74 11.44
C ASP A 433 -8.89 -15.19 10.20
N LEU A 434 -9.48 -16.10 9.41
CA LEU A 434 -8.93 -16.53 8.12
C LEU A 434 -8.87 -15.35 7.15
N TYR A 435 -9.95 -14.57 7.07
CA TYR A 435 -10.10 -13.44 6.19
C TYR A 435 -8.99 -12.40 6.42
N VAL A 436 -8.74 -12.03 7.68
CA VAL A 436 -7.72 -11.05 8.06
C VAL A 436 -6.29 -11.58 7.87
N ASP A 437 -6.06 -12.87 8.05
CA ASP A 437 -4.72 -13.47 7.95
C ASP A 437 -4.28 -13.73 6.50
N LEU A 438 -5.19 -14.15 5.62
CA LEU A 438 -4.82 -14.66 4.29
C LEU A 438 -5.19 -13.76 3.10
N PHE A 439 -6.22 -12.93 3.19
CA PHE A 439 -6.60 -12.03 2.10
C PHE A 439 -5.80 -10.73 2.16
N GLU A 440 -5.30 -10.31 0.99
CA GLU A 440 -4.48 -9.10 0.85
C GLU A 440 -5.36 -7.91 0.40
N PRO A 441 -5.12 -6.69 0.92
CA PRO A 441 -5.74 -5.49 0.37
C PRO A 441 -5.29 -5.24 -1.07
N GLU A 442 -6.21 -4.74 -1.90
CA GLU A 442 -5.91 -4.35 -3.28
C GLU A 442 -5.30 -2.94 -3.36
N ALA A 443 -4.47 -2.70 -4.38
CA ALA A 443 -3.91 -1.37 -4.65
C ALA A 443 -4.86 -0.51 -5.50
N ALA A 444 -5.05 0.75 -5.10
CA ALA A 444 -5.81 1.74 -5.85
C ALA A 444 -4.96 2.46 -6.93
N GLY A 445 -5.63 3.27 -7.76
CA GLY A 445 -4.95 4.18 -8.70
C GLY A 445 -4.46 3.51 -10.00
N GLY A 446 -4.78 2.24 -10.22
CA GLY A 446 -4.42 1.49 -11.43
C GLY A 446 -5.14 2.00 -12.69
N SER A 447 -4.45 1.95 -13.83
CA SER A 447 -5.06 2.14 -15.15
C SER A 447 -5.02 0.83 -15.93
N ALA A 448 -6.19 0.19 -16.03
CA ALA A 448 -6.35 -1.05 -16.73
C ALA A 448 -7.73 -1.16 -17.35
N LEU A 449 -7.84 -2.01 -18.36
CA LEU A 449 -9.10 -2.54 -18.84
C LEU A 449 -9.33 -3.90 -18.19
N THR A 450 -10.59 -4.21 -17.88
CA THR A 450 -10.99 -5.46 -17.25
C THR A 450 -11.89 -6.25 -18.20
N GLY A 451 -11.56 -7.51 -18.40
CA GLY A 451 -12.39 -8.53 -19.02
C GLY A 451 -12.64 -9.67 -18.03
N GLY A 452 -13.35 -10.69 -18.45
CA GLY A 452 -13.57 -11.86 -17.61
C GLY A 452 -14.51 -12.89 -18.22
N TRP A 453 -14.38 -14.13 -17.76
CA TRP A 453 -15.16 -15.25 -18.28
C TRP A 453 -15.35 -16.35 -17.23
N LEU A 454 -16.50 -17.02 -17.27
CA LEU A 454 -16.81 -18.19 -16.46
C LEU A 454 -16.63 -19.48 -17.27
N PHE A 455 -15.97 -20.45 -16.66
CA PHE A 455 -15.92 -21.84 -17.09
C PHE A 455 -16.76 -22.70 -16.15
N ASP A 456 -17.69 -23.46 -16.73
CA ASP A 456 -18.56 -24.34 -15.96
C ASP A 456 -17.90 -25.72 -15.72
N HIS A 457 -18.56 -26.57 -14.94
CA HIS A 457 -18.04 -27.90 -14.62
C HIS A 457 -17.74 -28.75 -15.87
N ASN A 458 -18.56 -28.62 -16.91
CA ASN A 458 -18.40 -29.38 -18.13
C ASN A 458 -17.24 -28.84 -18.97
N ASP A 459 -17.07 -27.52 -19.03
CA ASP A 459 -15.93 -26.88 -19.70
C ASP A 459 -14.60 -27.40 -19.11
N VAL A 460 -14.45 -27.38 -17.78
CA VAL A 460 -13.25 -27.89 -17.11
C VAL A 460 -13.07 -29.40 -17.35
N ALA A 461 -14.15 -30.19 -17.24
CA ALA A 461 -14.06 -31.64 -17.38
C ALA A 461 -13.72 -32.10 -18.81
N THR A 462 -14.15 -31.36 -19.82
CA THR A 462 -14.07 -31.79 -21.23
C THR A 462 -13.05 -31.02 -22.05
N ASN A 463 -12.67 -29.80 -21.65
CA ASN A 463 -11.86 -28.89 -22.44
C ASN A 463 -10.80 -28.11 -21.62
N ASN A 464 -10.30 -28.68 -20.52
CA ASN A 464 -9.25 -28.05 -19.70
C ASN A 464 -8.06 -27.54 -20.54
N ASP A 465 -7.56 -28.34 -21.47
CA ASP A 465 -6.42 -27.94 -22.31
C ASP A 465 -6.74 -26.71 -23.18
N GLY A 466 -7.96 -26.62 -23.72
CA GLY A 466 -8.42 -25.44 -24.46
C GLY A 466 -8.48 -24.19 -23.59
N ILE A 467 -8.89 -24.34 -22.32
CA ILE A 467 -8.88 -23.25 -21.33
C ILE A 467 -7.45 -22.77 -21.04
N ILE A 468 -6.50 -23.70 -20.88
CA ILE A 468 -5.09 -23.36 -20.67
C ILE A 468 -4.48 -22.66 -21.89
N GLU A 469 -4.86 -23.03 -23.12
CA GLU A 469 -4.46 -22.30 -24.33
C GLU A 469 -5.08 -20.90 -24.40
N ALA A 470 -6.33 -20.73 -23.93
CA ALA A 470 -6.92 -19.41 -23.77
C ALA A 470 -6.15 -18.58 -22.74
N PHE A 471 -5.77 -19.15 -21.60
CA PHE A 471 -4.94 -18.48 -20.59
C PHE A 471 -3.59 -18.03 -21.17
N LYS A 472 -2.91 -18.86 -21.96
CA LYS A 472 -1.69 -18.45 -22.69
C LYS A 472 -1.92 -17.22 -23.58
N THR A 473 -3.06 -17.18 -24.26
CA THR A 473 -3.46 -16.05 -25.10
C THR A 473 -3.71 -14.80 -24.26
N VAL A 474 -4.33 -14.91 -23.08
CA VAL A 474 -4.48 -13.78 -22.15
C VAL A 474 -3.13 -13.22 -21.73
N PHE A 475 -2.16 -14.08 -21.41
CA PHE A 475 -0.83 -13.66 -20.97
C PHE A 475 -0.05 -12.87 -22.02
N SER A 476 -0.12 -13.32 -23.27
CA SER A 476 0.60 -12.71 -24.39
C SER A 476 -0.30 -12.62 -25.62
N PRO A 477 -1.30 -11.72 -25.60
CA PRO A 477 -2.24 -11.57 -26.72
C PRO A 477 -1.55 -10.96 -27.95
N ARG A 478 -0.43 -10.26 -27.72
CA ARG A 478 0.43 -9.66 -28.73
C ARG A 478 1.85 -9.51 -28.16
N PRO A 479 2.93 -9.55 -28.98
CA PRO A 479 4.30 -9.48 -28.46
C PRO A 479 4.67 -8.23 -27.63
N ASP A 480 3.94 -7.12 -27.80
CA ASP A 480 4.14 -5.84 -27.09
C ASP A 480 3.13 -5.61 -25.95
N ILE A 481 2.17 -6.51 -25.75
CA ILE A 481 1.12 -6.39 -24.74
C ILE A 481 1.22 -7.55 -23.75
N PHE A 482 1.14 -7.21 -22.48
CA PHE A 482 1.09 -8.15 -21.39
C PHE A 482 -0.19 -7.95 -20.58
N SER A 483 -0.83 -9.04 -20.20
CA SER A 483 -1.99 -9.08 -19.29
C SER A 483 -1.82 -10.26 -18.34
N PHE A 484 -2.57 -10.26 -17.24
CA PHE A 484 -2.53 -11.31 -16.23
C PHE A 484 -3.95 -11.71 -15.83
N ILE A 485 -4.05 -12.87 -15.17
CA ILE A 485 -5.31 -13.47 -14.76
C ILE A 485 -5.38 -13.47 -13.23
N VAL A 486 -6.53 -13.04 -12.72
CA VAL A 486 -7.00 -13.33 -11.36
C VAL A 486 -8.18 -14.28 -11.51
N GLY A 487 -8.18 -15.40 -10.80
CA GLY A 487 -9.23 -16.41 -10.92
C GLY A 487 -9.80 -16.84 -9.58
N HIS A 488 -11.05 -17.28 -9.64
CA HIS A 488 -11.87 -17.60 -8.49
C HIS A 488 -12.55 -18.93 -8.72
N LEU A 489 -12.15 -19.94 -7.94
CA LEU A 489 -12.78 -21.25 -7.99
C LEU A 489 -13.91 -21.31 -6.98
N PHE A 490 -15.15 -21.35 -7.46
CA PHE A 490 -16.35 -21.48 -6.62
C PHE A 490 -17.54 -22.01 -7.42
N ASN A 491 -18.50 -22.64 -6.72
CA ASN A 491 -19.74 -23.12 -7.33
C ASN A 491 -20.96 -22.76 -6.48
N PRO A 492 -21.67 -21.64 -6.77
CA PRO A 492 -22.81 -21.23 -5.96
C PRO A 492 -24.01 -22.19 -6.09
N GLY A 493 -24.05 -23.05 -7.11
CA GLY A 493 -25.07 -24.09 -7.26
C GLY A 493 -24.94 -25.25 -6.27
N HIS A 494 -23.75 -25.43 -5.67
CA HIS A 494 -23.52 -26.45 -4.64
C HIS A 494 -24.42 -26.22 -3.42
N GLY A 495 -24.40 -25.01 -2.87
CA GLY A 495 -25.25 -24.62 -1.73
C GLY A 495 -26.62 -24.05 -2.11
N ALA A 496 -26.77 -23.49 -3.31
CA ALA A 496 -27.99 -22.83 -3.78
C ALA A 496 -28.31 -23.18 -5.24
N PRO A 497 -28.81 -24.40 -5.53
CA PRO A 497 -29.06 -24.87 -6.90
C PRO A 497 -30.20 -24.13 -7.60
N ILE A 498 -31.13 -23.55 -6.83
CA ILE A 498 -32.26 -22.75 -7.33
C ILE A 498 -32.12 -21.36 -6.74
N SER A 499 -32.32 -20.34 -7.58
CA SER A 499 -32.24 -18.96 -7.16
C SER A 499 -33.44 -18.13 -7.60
N ASN A 500 -33.84 -17.22 -6.71
CA ASN A 500 -34.78 -16.14 -6.98
C ASN A 500 -34.02 -14.82 -7.14
N SER A 501 -33.12 -14.78 -8.11
CA SER A 501 -32.33 -13.61 -8.50
C SER A 501 -32.24 -13.55 -10.03
N ALA A 502 -31.82 -12.41 -10.55
CA ALA A 502 -31.62 -12.16 -11.98
C ALA A 502 -30.22 -12.54 -12.48
N THR A 503 -29.40 -13.20 -11.66
CA THR A 503 -28.06 -13.67 -12.07
C THR A 503 -28.15 -14.69 -13.20
N HIS A 504 -27.18 -14.70 -14.12
CA HIS A 504 -27.13 -15.65 -15.22
C HIS A 504 -27.32 -17.12 -14.74
N PRO A 505 -28.19 -17.94 -15.38
CA PRO A 505 -28.42 -19.31 -14.92
C PRO A 505 -27.16 -20.20 -14.86
N SER A 506 -26.21 -20.02 -15.79
CA SER A 506 -24.93 -20.75 -15.80
C SER A 506 -24.11 -20.63 -14.51
N TRP A 507 -24.32 -19.60 -13.69
CA TRP A 507 -23.65 -19.50 -12.38
C TRP A 507 -23.91 -20.72 -11.50
N ARG A 508 -25.05 -21.42 -11.66
CA ARG A 508 -25.38 -22.62 -10.87
C ARG A 508 -24.52 -23.84 -11.21
N ASN A 509 -23.72 -23.78 -12.28
CA ASN A 509 -22.80 -24.84 -12.67
C ASN A 509 -21.34 -24.32 -12.76
N ALA A 510 -21.06 -23.13 -12.22
CA ALA A 510 -19.74 -22.50 -12.27
C ALA A 510 -18.68 -23.36 -11.60
N THR A 511 -17.46 -23.37 -12.15
CA THR A 511 -16.27 -23.91 -11.48
C THR A 511 -15.23 -22.82 -11.30
N ASP A 512 -14.91 -22.13 -12.38
CA ASP A 512 -13.89 -21.09 -12.43
C ASP A 512 -14.50 -19.83 -13.02
N PHE A 513 -14.20 -18.70 -12.39
CA PHE A 513 -14.41 -17.40 -12.97
C PHE A 513 -13.09 -16.67 -12.98
N VAL A 514 -12.66 -16.26 -14.18
CA VAL A 514 -11.42 -15.50 -14.36
C VAL A 514 -11.70 -14.06 -14.71
N ILE A 515 -10.94 -13.17 -14.09
CA ILE A 515 -10.80 -11.76 -14.43
C ILE A 515 -9.51 -11.60 -15.22
N THR A 516 -9.59 -10.92 -16.36
CA THR A 516 -8.41 -10.52 -17.12
C THR A 516 -8.14 -9.05 -16.92
N ILE A 517 -6.95 -8.72 -16.43
CA ILE A 517 -6.54 -7.33 -16.22
C ILE A 517 -5.52 -6.98 -17.29
N LEU A 518 -5.85 -6.02 -18.14
CA LEU A 518 -5.00 -5.49 -19.20
C LEU A 518 -4.53 -4.08 -18.82
N PRO A 519 -3.32 -3.92 -18.25
CA PRO A 519 -2.78 -2.61 -17.92
C PRO A 519 -2.66 -1.72 -19.15
N VAL A 520 -3.11 -0.47 -19.05
CA VAL A 520 -2.99 0.51 -20.13
C VAL A 520 -1.93 1.55 -19.74
N PRO A 521 -0.97 1.86 -20.62
CA PRO A 521 0.03 2.88 -20.35
C PRO A 521 -0.58 4.24 -19.99
N LEU A 522 -0.05 4.88 -18.96
CA LEU A 522 -0.47 6.22 -18.54
C LEU A 522 -0.24 7.23 -19.67
N GLY A 523 -1.21 8.13 -19.88
CA GLY A 523 -1.15 9.14 -20.94
C GLY A 523 -1.33 8.57 -22.36
N ALA A 524 -1.74 7.30 -22.50
CA ALA A 524 -2.03 6.70 -23.80
C ALA A 524 -3.00 7.56 -24.63
N SER A 525 -2.67 7.74 -25.91
CA SER A 525 -3.55 8.44 -26.85
C SER A 525 -4.87 7.68 -27.03
N LYS A 526 -5.92 8.37 -27.50
CA LYS A 526 -7.21 7.73 -27.78
C LYS A 526 -7.09 6.53 -28.73
N ALA A 527 -6.19 6.62 -29.71
CA ALA A 527 -5.93 5.52 -30.65
C ALA A 527 -5.31 4.31 -29.95
N VAL A 528 -4.35 4.52 -29.04
CA VAL A 528 -3.75 3.43 -28.24
C VAL A 528 -4.78 2.81 -27.29
N LYS A 529 -5.60 3.63 -26.62
CA LYS A 529 -6.69 3.14 -25.76
C LYS A 529 -7.70 2.29 -26.54
N ALA A 530 -8.03 2.69 -27.78
CA ALA A 530 -8.92 1.93 -28.66
C ALA A 530 -8.28 0.61 -29.14
N ASP A 531 -6.99 0.61 -29.46
CA ASP A 531 -6.24 -0.60 -29.80
C ASP A 531 -6.23 -1.61 -28.63
N TYR A 532 -5.95 -1.14 -27.41
CA TYR A 532 -5.96 -2.00 -26.21
C TYR A 532 -7.37 -2.56 -25.92
N GLN A 533 -8.41 -1.75 -26.09
CA GLN A 533 -9.79 -2.23 -25.99
C GLN A 533 -10.10 -3.30 -27.06
N ASN A 534 -9.64 -3.11 -28.29
CA ASN A 534 -9.80 -4.11 -29.35
C ASN A 534 -9.08 -5.42 -29.01
N VAL A 535 -7.87 -5.34 -28.44
CA VAL A 535 -7.11 -6.53 -27.99
C VAL A 535 -7.87 -7.26 -26.88
N LEU A 536 -8.41 -6.53 -25.90
CA LEU A 536 -9.25 -7.14 -24.86
C LEU A 536 -10.46 -7.86 -25.47
N THR A 537 -11.29 -7.13 -26.22
CA THR A 537 -12.58 -7.65 -26.71
C THR A 537 -12.43 -8.78 -27.74
N ASN A 538 -11.52 -8.61 -28.70
CA ASN A 538 -11.46 -9.45 -29.90
C ASN A 538 -10.29 -10.44 -29.90
N THR A 539 -9.39 -10.38 -28.90
CA THR A 539 -8.31 -11.37 -28.75
C THR A 539 -8.42 -12.09 -27.42
N ILE A 540 -8.36 -11.37 -26.30
CA ILE A 540 -8.37 -11.96 -24.95
C ILE A 540 -9.73 -12.62 -24.66
N ASP A 541 -10.81 -11.83 -24.64
CA ASP A 541 -12.13 -12.36 -24.30
C ASP A 541 -12.63 -13.34 -25.37
N GLN A 542 -12.25 -13.15 -26.63
CA GLN A 542 -12.60 -14.10 -27.69
C GLN A 542 -11.98 -15.48 -27.44
N ALA A 543 -10.71 -15.55 -27.04
CA ALA A 543 -10.06 -16.82 -26.72
C ALA A 543 -10.74 -17.53 -25.54
N LEU A 544 -11.14 -16.77 -24.50
CA LEU A 544 -11.88 -17.32 -23.36
C LEU A 544 -13.26 -17.84 -23.77
N ARG A 545 -13.99 -17.08 -24.62
CA ARG A 545 -15.28 -17.49 -25.19
C ARG A 545 -15.16 -18.78 -25.98
N ASP A 546 -14.17 -18.89 -26.85
CA ASP A 546 -13.98 -20.05 -27.72
C ASP A 546 -13.61 -21.32 -26.93
N ALA A 547 -13.08 -21.17 -25.71
CA ALA A 547 -12.76 -22.27 -24.82
C ALA A 547 -13.95 -22.77 -23.98
N SER A 548 -15.13 -22.13 -24.03
CA SER A 548 -16.31 -22.46 -23.23
C SER A 548 -17.57 -22.67 -24.09
N GLY A 549 -18.36 -23.70 -23.79
CA GLY A 549 -19.59 -24.03 -24.53
C GLY A 549 -20.87 -23.36 -24.00
N SER A 550 -20.86 -22.94 -22.73
CA SER A 550 -22.02 -22.48 -21.96
C SER A 550 -21.72 -21.24 -21.11
N GLY A 551 -20.54 -20.64 -21.34
CA GLY A 551 -19.95 -19.60 -20.52
C GLY A 551 -20.78 -18.33 -20.39
N ALA A 552 -20.61 -17.70 -19.24
CA ALA A 552 -21.18 -16.41 -18.91
C ALA A 552 -20.04 -15.49 -18.46
N THR A 553 -20.36 -14.24 -18.14
CA THR A 553 -19.39 -13.36 -17.51
C THR A 553 -20.07 -12.50 -16.45
N TYR A 554 -19.31 -12.12 -15.44
CA TYR A 554 -19.82 -11.38 -14.31
C TYR A 554 -19.92 -9.90 -14.66
N VAL A 555 -21.14 -9.37 -14.64
CA VAL A 555 -21.44 -7.97 -15.00
C VAL A 555 -20.63 -6.89 -14.26
N ASN A 556 -19.96 -7.23 -13.15
CA ASN A 556 -19.10 -6.31 -12.40
C ASN A 556 -17.62 -6.39 -12.79
N GLU A 557 -17.16 -7.49 -13.39
CA GLU A 557 -15.76 -7.82 -13.68
C GLU A 557 -15.65 -8.33 -15.13
N ALA A 558 -16.09 -7.50 -16.09
CA ALA A 558 -16.21 -7.88 -17.49
C ALA A 558 -15.92 -6.71 -18.45
N ASP A 559 -15.67 -7.04 -19.72
CA ASP A 559 -15.62 -6.06 -20.79
C ASP A 559 -17.06 -5.57 -21.09
N PRO A 560 -17.37 -4.27 -20.87
CA PRO A 560 -18.70 -3.74 -21.17
C PRO A 560 -18.95 -3.55 -22.67
N TYR A 561 -17.93 -3.67 -23.51
CA TYR A 561 -18.01 -3.48 -24.96
C TYR A 561 -18.04 -4.80 -25.74
N GLN A 562 -17.99 -5.93 -25.05
CA GLN A 562 -18.03 -7.22 -25.71
C GLN A 562 -19.34 -7.39 -26.50
N PRO A 563 -19.29 -8.01 -27.70
CA PRO A 563 -20.49 -8.30 -28.45
C PRO A 563 -21.42 -9.19 -27.61
N ASN A 564 -22.74 -8.99 -27.74
CA ASN A 564 -23.73 -9.79 -27.03
C ASN A 564 -23.57 -9.80 -25.49
N TRP A 565 -23.07 -8.70 -24.89
CA TRP A 565 -22.98 -8.55 -23.43
C TRP A 565 -24.29 -8.88 -22.70
N GLN A 566 -25.46 -8.63 -23.31
CA GLN A 566 -26.77 -8.98 -22.75
C GLN A 566 -26.90 -10.48 -22.48
N GLY A 567 -26.53 -11.29 -23.48
CA GLY A 567 -26.56 -12.75 -23.38
C GLY A 567 -25.52 -13.24 -22.38
N HIS A 568 -24.32 -12.67 -22.38
CA HIS A 568 -23.24 -13.11 -21.49
C HIS A 568 -23.46 -12.72 -20.02
N PHE A 569 -24.09 -11.57 -19.74
CA PHE A 569 -24.32 -11.10 -18.37
C PHE A 569 -25.56 -11.74 -17.72
N TRP A 570 -26.64 -11.98 -18.48
CA TRP A 570 -27.90 -12.48 -17.90
C TRP A 570 -28.59 -13.57 -18.70
N GLY A 571 -28.17 -13.86 -19.93
CA GLY A 571 -28.71 -14.97 -20.74
C GLY A 571 -30.23 -14.87 -20.91
N SER A 572 -30.93 -15.93 -20.52
CA SER A 572 -32.39 -16.01 -20.59
C SER A 572 -33.13 -14.99 -19.72
N GLU A 573 -32.47 -14.39 -18.71
CA GLU A 573 -33.10 -13.44 -17.80
C GLU A 573 -33.17 -12.02 -18.37
N TYR A 574 -32.36 -11.71 -19.38
CA TYR A 574 -32.26 -10.36 -19.93
C TYR A 574 -33.58 -9.77 -20.47
N PRO A 575 -34.43 -10.51 -21.23
CA PRO A 575 -35.69 -9.96 -21.73
C PRO A 575 -36.61 -9.47 -20.60
N ARG A 576 -36.64 -10.20 -19.47
CA ARG A 576 -37.41 -9.82 -18.28
C ARG A 576 -36.82 -8.58 -17.61
N LEU A 577 -35.50 -8.50 -17.46
CA LEU A 577 -34.81 -7.32 -16.94
C LEU A 577 -35.10 -6.07 -17.79
N LYS A 578 -35.04 -6.18 -19.12
CA LYS A 578 -35.38 -5.09 -20.04
C LYS A 578 -36.83 -4.60 -19.88
N GLN A 579 -37.77 -5.51 -19.63
CA GLN A 579 -39.16 -5.14 -19.38
C GLN A 579 -39.33 -4.41 -18.04
N ILE A 580 -38.70 -4.91 -16.97
CA ILE A 580 -38.74 -4.32 -15.63
C ILE A 580 -38.10 -2.92 -15.66
N ARG A 581 -36.98 -2.77 -16.37
CA ARG A 581 -36.32 -1.47 -16.58
C ARG A 581 -37.29 -0.42 -17.12
N LYS A 582 -38.05 -0.76 -18.16
CA LYS A 582 -39.05 0.15 -18.76
C LYS A 582 -40.16 0.55 -17.80
N ARG A 583 -40.48 -0.30 -16.82
CA ARG A 583 -41.50 0.01 -15.80
C ARG A 583 -40.95 0.98 -14.76
N TRP A 584 -39.75 0.73 -14.24
CA TRP A 584 -39.22 1.46 -13.08
C TRP A 584 -38.41 2.71 -13.45
N ASP A 585 -37.88 2.77 -14.66
CA ASP A 585 -37.20 3.95 -15.21
C ASP A 585 -37.42 4.06 -16.73
N PRO A 586 -38.65 4.41 -17.16
CA PRO A 586 -38.99 4.55 -18.58
C PRO A 586 -38.21 5.66 -19.30
N LEU A 587 -37.57 6.57 -18.55
CA LEU A 587 -36.95 7.79 -19.09
C LEU A 587 -35.42 7.74 -19.09
N GLY A 588 -34.85 6.65 -18.58
CA GLY A 588 -33.41 6.50 -18.43
C GLY A 588 -32.79 7.57 -17.52
N VAL A 589 -33.38 7.82 -16.36
CA VAL A 589 -32.78 8.65 -15.30
C VAL A 589 -31.47 8.02 -14.83
N PHE A 590 -31.48 6.71 -14.57
CA PHE A 590 -30.33 5.92 -14.18
C PHE A 590 -29.67 5.32 -15.42
N TYR A 591 -28.74 6.05 -16.05
CA TYR A 591 -27.99 5.54 -17.20
C TYR A 591 -26.60 5.05 -16.76
N SER A 592 -26.24 3.83 -17.18
CA SER A 592 -24.95 3.20 -16.88
C SER A 592 -24.55 2.24 -18.01
N ILE A 593 -23.27 2.19 -18.37
CA ILE A 593 -22.83 1.36 -19.50
C ILE A 593 -23.11 -0.14 -19.24
N ALA A 594 -23.54 -0.86 -20.27
CA ALA A 594 -23.77 -2.31 -20.26
C ALA A 594 -24.71 -2.76 -19.12
N THR A 595 -25.79 -2.01 -18.92
CA THR A 595 -26.89 -2.34 -17.99
C THR A 595 -28.23 -2.45 -18.75
N PRO A 596 -29.26 -3.14 -18.21
CA PRO A 596 -30.49 -3.38 -18.96
C PRO A 596 -31.14 -2.09 -19.50
N GLY A 597 -31.46 -2.08 -20.80
CA GLY A 597 -32.09 -0.94 -21.48
C GLY A 597 -31.12 0.18 -21.92
N THR A 598 -29.81 0.01 -21.77
CA THR A 598 -28.81 1.02 -22.18
C THR A 598 -28.34 0.88 -23.63
N GLU A 599 -28.67 -0.22 -24.29
CA GLU A 599 -28.55 -0.40 -25.74
C GLU A 599 -29.45 0.54 -26.55
N ASP A 600 -30.50 1.09 -25.93
CA ASP A 600 -31.32 2.15 -26.52
C ASP A 600 -30.59 3.52 -26.49
N TRP A 601 -29.38 3.56 -25.88
CA TRP A 601 -28.54 4.75 -25.77
C TRP A 601 -27.21 4.58 -26.51
N GLU A 602 -26.78 5.63 -27.21
CA GLU A 602 -25.45 5.70 -27.83
C GLU A 602 -24.52 6.65 -27.08
N ARG A 603 -23.27 6.20 -26.88
CA ARG A 603 -22.15 7.04 -26.44
C ARG A 603 -21.42 7.52 -27.69
N ASN A 604 -21.57 8.78 -28.10
CA ASN A 604 -20.84 9.25 -29.28
C ASN A 604 -20.29 10.69 -29.18
N LEU A 605 -18.97 10.76 -29.46
CA LEU A 605 -18.09 11.80 -30.03
C LEU A 605 -18.06 13.25 -29.48
N PHE A 606 -19.07 13.71 -28.73
CA PHE A 606 -19.06 15.05 -28.11
C PHE A 606 -18.77 14.96 -26.61
N PRO A 607 -18.06 15.93 -26.00
CA PRO A 607 -18.04 16.05 -24.55
C PRO A 607 -19.48 16.29 -24.05
N GLY A 608 -20.08 15.27 -23.42
CA GLY A 608 -21.28 15.47 -22.58
C GLY A 608 -22.64 14.91 -23.05
N CYS A 609 -22.78 14.21 -24.17
CA CYS A 609 -24.08 13.63 -24.56
C CYS A 609 -24.15 12.12 -24.32
N ALA A 610 -25.10 11.66 -23.50
CA ALA A 610 -25.69 10.32 -23.63
C ALA A 610 -26.94 10.47 -24.52
N MET A 611 -26.98 9.79 -25.66
CA MET A 611 -28.03 9.94 -26.67
C MET A 611 -29.05 8.81 -26.55
N ALA A 612 -30.34 9.10 -26.50
CA ALA A 612 -31.41 8.10 -26.64
C ALA A 612 -31.91 8.06 -28.08
N HIS A 613 -32.12 6.86 -28.63
CA HIS A 613 -32.77 6.67 -29.93
C HIS A 613 -34.24 7.11 -29.86
N THR A 614 -34.61 8.13 -30.63
CA THR A 614 -36.03 8.44 -30.84
C THR A 614 -36.54 7.54 -31.95
N LYS A 615 -37.59 6.75 -31.69
CA LYS A 615 -38.19 5.86 -32.69
C LYS A 615 -38.82 6.67 -33.82
N ALA A 616 -38.06 6.87 -34.89
CA ALA A 616 -38.55 7.18 -36.23
C ALA A 616 -37.50 6.78 -37.28
N ASP A 617 -37.16 5.49 -37.36
CA ASP A 617 -37.05 4.72 -38.61
C ASP A 617 -36.46 3.32 -38.34
N GLU A 618 -37.06 2.30 -38.93
CA GLU A 618 -36.54 0.94 -38.97
C GLU A 618 -35.32 0.88 -39.91
N ARG A 619 -34.19 0.35 -39.40
CA ARG A 619 -33.13 -0.46 -40.06
C ARG A 619 -31.77 -0.25 -39.34
N THR A 620 -31.39 -1.23 -38.51
CA THR A 620 -29.99 -1.49 -38.08
C THR A 620 -29.12 -1.82 -39.30
N PRO A 621 -27.77 -1.76 -39.26
CA PRO A 621 -26.86 -1.67 -38.09
C PRO A 621 -25.73 -0.61 -38.24
N LEU A 622 -24.77 -0.55 -37.30
CA LEU A 622 -23.31 -0.61 -37.59
C LEU A 622 -22.40 -0.45 -36.36
N LEU A 623 -21.53 -1.45 -36.18
CA LEU A 623 -20.17 -1.40 -35.59
C LEU A 623 -19.23 -0.62 -36.54
N PRO A 624 -18.07 -0.08 -36.10
CA PRO A 624 -16.99 0.24 -37.03
C PRO A 624 -16.24 -1.04 -37.45
N SER A 625 -15.94 -1.14 -38.73
CA SER A 625 -15.39 -2.29 -39.45
C SER A 625 -13.98 -2.72 -39.04
N ILE A 626 -13.82 -4.03 -38.81
CA ILE A 626 -12.60 -4.80 -39.11
C ILE A 626 -12.63 -5.08 -40.62
N ASP A 627 -11.89 -4.29 -41.40
CA ASP A 627 -11.51 -4.64 -42.77
C ASP A 627 -10.24 -3.88 -43.17
N SER A 628 -9.12 -4.37 -42.66
CA SER A 628 -7.86 -4.31 -43.38
C SER A 628 -7.04 -5.49 -42.88
N LEU A 629 -6.93 -6.53 -43.71
CA LEU A 629 -5.91 -7.61 -43.73
C LEU A 629 -6.55 -8.92 -44.20
N ARG A 630 -6.65 -9.09 -45.52
CA ARG A 630 -6.31 -10.33 -46.26
C ARG A 630 -6.42 -10.10 -47.77
N GLY A 631 -5.28 -10.08 -48.47
CA GLY A 631 -5.19 -10.06 -49.93
C GLY A 631 -3.76 -9.79 -50.41
N ALA A 632 -3.15 -10.79 -51.08
CA ALA A 632 -1.73 -10.92 -51.38
C ALA A 632 -1.10 -9.91 -52.39
N SER A 633 0.24 -9.79 -52.32
CA SER A 633 1.22 -9.11 -53.22
C SER A 633 1.18 -9.59 -54.69
N PRO A 634 2.10 -9.18 -55.62
CA PRO A 634 3.11 -8.09 -55.67
C PRO A 634 3.10 -7.25 -56.99
N LEU A 635 3.89 -6.16 -57.08
CA LEU A 635 4.72 -5.71 -58.25
C LEU A 635 4.81 -4.16 -58.46
N ASN A 636 6.06 -3.69 -58.40
CA ASN A 636 6.78 -2.72 -59.24
C ASN A 636 6.33 -1.25 -59.49
N ALA A 637 7.33 -0.39 -59.24
CA ALA A 637 7.79 0.77 -60.04
C ALA A 637 7.25 2.19 -59.73
N LEU A 638 8.11 2.98 -59.04
CA LEU A 638 8.75 4.27 -59.42
C LEU A 638 8.12 5.14 -60.57
N PRO A 639 8.51 6.44 -60.72
CA PRO A 639 8.94 7.47 -59.74
C PRO A 639 8.44 8.91 -60.06
N GLY A 640 8.85 9.88 -59.23
CA GLY A 640 9.07 11.28 -59.63
C GLY A 640 8.23 12.32 -58.88
N SER A 641 8.67 13.54 -58.57
CA SER A 641 9.98 14.21 -58.42
C SER A 641 9.66 15.71 -58.18
N HIS A 642 10.61 16.43 -57.57
CA HIS A 642 10.80 17.89 -57.45
C HIS A 642 10.57 18.47 -56.04
N GLU A 643 11.61 18.71 -55.21
CA GLU A 643 12.74 19.68 -55.29
C GLU A 643 12.27 21.16 -55.25
N VAL A 644 12.39 21.92 -54.12
CA VAL A 644 13.60 22.62 -53.53
C VAL A 644 13.68 24.10 -54.04
N PRO A 645 14.23 25.13 -53.33
CA PRO A 645 14.21 25.47 -51.89
C PRO A 645 14.30 27.02 -51.59
N SER A 646 14.42 27.34 -50.29
CA SER A 646 15.17 28.41 -49.55
C SER A 646 15.88 29.61 -50.23
N ARG A 647 15.89 30.74 -49.49
CA ARG A 647 17.03 31.66 -49.14
C ARG A 647 16.56 32.52 -47.94
N GLN A 648 17.19 32.63 -46.76
CA GLN A 648 18.58 32.82 -46.28
C GLN A 648 19.07 34.28 -46.32
N GLY A 649 19.54 34.74 -45.16
CA GLY A 649 20.20 36.02 -44.91
C GLY A 649 20.78 36.02 -43.48
N ASP A 650 22.09 35.79 -43.38
CA ASP A 650 22.93 35.68 -42.19
C ASP A 650 23.33 37.03 -41.58
N ALA A 651 23.78 37.02 -40.32
CA ALA A 651 25.13 37.49 -39.95
C ALA A 651 25.49 37.11 -38.49
N ASP A 652 26.69 36.54 -38.35
CA ASP A 652 27.43 36.06 -37.18
C ASP A 652 27.83 37.21 -36.20
N ASP A 653 28.44 37.08 -35.02
CA ASP A 653 29.24 36.05 -34.35
C ASP A 653 29.48 36.53 -32.89
N VAL A 654 29.50 35.66 -31.86
CA VAL A 654 30.46 35.64 -30.72
C VAL A 654 30.21 34.35 -29.91
N ILE A 655 31.24 33.52 -29.89
CA ILE A 655 31.35 32.18 -29.31
C ILE A 655 31.81 32.27 -27.83
N HIS A 656 31.15 31.54 -26.91
CA HIS A 656 31.80 30.44 -26.16
C HIS A 656 30.87 29.65 -25.20
N SER A 657 30.98 28.32 -25.34
CA SER A 657 30.80 27.27 -24.33
C SER A 657 29.38 26.73 -24.04
N LYS A 658 28.90 25.88 -24.97
CA LYS A 658 28.06 24.71 -24.65
C LYS A 658 28.94 23.53 -24.21
N LYS A 659 28.54 22.86 -23.13
CA LYS A 659 28.73 21.41 -22.92
C LYS A 659 27.48 20.83 -22.27
N ASP A 660 26.67 20.21 -23.12
CA ASP A 660 25.88 18.98 -22.95
C ASP A 660 25.32 18.62 -21.57
N HIS A 661 23.98 18.61 -21.47
CA HIS A 661 23.25 17.67 -20.62
C HIS A 661 22.39 16.74 -21.48
N ILE A 662 22.94 15.54 -21.62
CA ILE A 662 22.32 14.33 -22.17
C ILE A 662 21.13 13.94 -21.27
N PRO A 663 19.95 13.58 -21.81
CA PRO A 663 18.87 13.03 -20.99
C PRO A 663 19.30 11.68 -20.42
N SER A 664 19.36 11.56 -19.09
CA SER A 664 19.74 10.32 -18.42
C SER A 664 18.70 9.23 -18.69
N LYS A 665 19.13 8.15 -19.33
CA LYS A 665 18.36 6.91 -19.56
C LYS A 665 17.76 6.41 -18.24
N ARG A 666 16.45 6.21 -18.19
CA ARG A 666 15.78 5.47 -17.10
C ARG A 666 16.31 4.04 -17.07
N THR A 667 16.80 3.61 -15.91
CA THR A 667 17.35 2.26 -15.68
C THR A 667 16.23 1.28 -15.30
N TRP A 668 16.38 0.03 -15.73
CA TRP A 668 15.46 -1.09 -15.49
C TRP A 668 15.09 -1.29 -14.00
N ALA A 669 16.01 -0.97 -13.08
CA ALA A 669 15.77 -1.03 -11.63
C ALA A 669 14.73 -0.01 -11.11
N SER A 670 14.44 1.04 -11.88
CA SER A 670 13.42 2.04 -11.51
C SER A 670 11.98 1.56 -11.70
N LEU A 671 11.79 0.42 -12.36
CA LEU A 671 10.50 -0.17 -12.71
C LEU A 671 10.09 -1.35 -11.81
N THR A 672 10.96 -1.82 -10.91
CA THR A 672 10.75 -3.09 -10.16
C THR A 672 10.77 -3.00 -8.63
N PHE A 673 11.28 -1.91 -8.03
CA PHE A 673 11.35 -1.79 -6.56
C PHE A 673 10.83 -0.43 -6.06
N SER A 674 10.06 -0.40 -4.96
CA SER A 674 9.69 0.82 -4.22
C SER A 674 10.93 1.56 -3.70
N ASN A 675 10.87 2.89 -3.52
CA ASN A 675 12.01 3.69 -3.03
C ASN A 675 12.57 3.18 -1.69
N GLU A 676 11.72 2.73 -0.77
CA GLU A 676 12.12 2.09 0.50
C GLU A 676 13.06 0.90 0.26
N LYS A 677 12.59 -0.10 -0.51
CA LYS A 677 13.37 -1.30 -0.87
C LYS A 677 14.71 -0.98 -1.57
N ARG A 678 14.77 0.07 -2.40
CA ARG A 678 16.01 0.50 -3.05
C ARG A 678 17.06 0.97 -2.05
N ILE A 679 16.63 1.68 -1.01
CA ILE A 679 17.49 2.19 0.07
C ILE A 679 17.89 1.08 1.04
N LEU A 680 16.98 0.17 1.34
CA LEU A 680 17.28 -1.04 2.12
C LEU A 680 18.38 -1.88 1.45
N LEU A 681 18.30 -2.07 0.13
CA LEU A 681 19.31 -2.78 -0.65
C LEU A 681 20.63 -2.00 -0.76
N ALA A 682 20.57 -0.66 -0.88
CA ALA A 682 21.78 0.18 -0.83
C ALA A 682 22.52 0.01 0.49
N GLY A 683 21.79 0.04 1.62
CA GLY A 683 22.33 -0.24 2.95
C GLY A 683 23.02 -1.61 3.00
N PHE A 684 22.33 -2.67 2.55
CA PHE A 684 22.88 -4.02 2.51
C PHE A 684 24.20 -4.13 1.72
N LEU A 685 24.25 -3.61 0.48
CA LEU A 685 25.41 -3.75 -0.41
C LEU A 685 26.65 -2.98 0.09
N ILE A 686 26.45 -1.75 0.56
CA ILE A 686 27.53 -0.92 1.10
C ILE A 686 28.10 -1.60 2.35
N THR A 687 27.24 -2.07 3.25
CA THR A 687 27.67 -2.71 4.49
C THR A 687 28.34 -4.06 4.25
N LEU A 688 27.87 -4.85 3.28
CA LEU A 688 28.54 -6.08 2.82
C LEU A 688 29.98 -5.79 2.39
N SER A 689 30.18 -4.71 1.61
CA SER A 689 31.49 -4.29 1.13
C SER A 689 32.46 -3.95 2.28
N PHE A 690 31.99 -3.22 3.29
CA PHE A 690 32.78 -2.90 4.48
C PHE A 690 33.18 -4.11 5.32
N SER A 691 32.38 -5.19 5.26
CA SER A 691 32.43 -6.27 6.26
C SER A 691 33.37 -7.41 5.86
N PHE A 692 33.69 -7.55 4.57
CA PHE A 692 34.67 -8.53 4.07
C PHE A 692 36.02 -8.48 4.79
N THR A 693 36.48 -7.30 5.22
CA THR A 693 37.81 -7.13 5.82
C THR A 693 37.81 -7.10 7.34
N GLN A 694 36.65 -6.99 8.00
CA GLN A 694 36.57 -6.71 9.45
C GLN A 694 37.02 -7.87 10.34
N VAL A 695 36.73 -9.12 9.96
CA VAL A 695 37.23 -10.29 10.68
C VAL A 695 38.68 -10.62 10.25
N PRO A 696 39.01 -10.64 8.94
CA PRO A 696 40.39 -10.89 8.51
C PRO A 696 41.41 -9.90 9.08
N ILE A 697 41.08 -8.61 9.19
CA ILE A 697 42.01 -7.59 9.71
C ILE A 697 42.40 -7.84 11.17
N LEU A 698 41.50 -8.41 11.98
CA LEU A 698 41.81 -8.80 13.36
C LEU A 698 42.90 -9.87 13.38
N TYR A 699 42.73 -10.91 12.58
CA TYR A 699 43.72 -11.98 12.47
C TYR A 699 45.04 -11.50 11.84
N ALA A 700 44.98 -10.58 10.88
CA ALA A 700 46.18 -9.95 10.31
C ALA A 700 46.99 -9.21 11.39
N PHE A 701 46.32 -8.47 12.28
CA PHE A 701 46.98 -7.83 13.43
C PHE A 701 47.57 -8.83 14.41
N HIS A 702 46.88 -9.96 14.66
CA HIS A 702 47.42 -11.04 15.48
C HIS A 702 48.73 -11.61 14.91
N LEU A 703 48.77 -11.90 13.60
CA LEU A 703 49.98 -12.39 12.94
C LEU A 703 51.10 -11.34 12.92
N MET A 704 50.80 -10.09 12.57
CA MET A 704 51.80 -9.01 12.53
C MET A 704 52.37 -8.70 13.92
N GLN A 705 51.55 -8.78 14.98
CA GLN A 705 52.01 -8.63 16.36
C GLN A 705 52.86 -9.83 16.79
N CYS A 706 52.48 -11.04 16.42
CA CYS A 706 53.27 -12.24 16.68
C CYS A 706 54.66 -12.14 16.02
N ASP A 707 54.74 -11.70 14.77
CA ASP A 707 56.01 -11.47 14.08
C ASP A 707 56.83 -10.34 14.72
N HIS A 708 56.18 -9.26 15.17
CA HIS A 708 56.85 -8.19 15.90
C HIS A 708 57.38 -8.65 17.27
N TYR A 709 56.63 -9.45 18.02
CA TYR A 709 57.05 -10.00 19.31
C TYR A 709 58.35 -10.80 19.17
N TYR A 710 58.43 -11.71 18.20
CA TYR A 710 59.63 -12.52 17.92
C TYR A 710 60.79 -11.77 17.27
N SER A 711 60.62 -10.49 16.90
CA SER A 711 61.76 -9.64 16.51
C SER A 711 62.63 -9.23 17.71
N THR A 712 62.10 -9.31 18.92
CA THR A 712 62.78 -8.90 20.18
C THR A 712 62.85 -10.00 21.23
N HIS A 713 62.13 -11.12 21.04
CA HIS A 713 62.06 -12.26 21.97
C HIS A 713 62.69 -13.52 21.36
N PRO A 714 63.17 -14.47 22.19
CA PRO A 714 63.74 -15.72 21.69
C PRO A 714 62.71 -16.58 20.93
N PRO A 715 63.15 -17.46 20.00
CA PRO A 715 62.27 -18.33 19.24
C PRO A 715 61.41 -19.24 20.14
N TYR A 716 60.16 -19.47 19.72
CA TYR A 716 59.21 -20.32 20.46
C TYR A 716 59.71 -21.78 20.58
N THR A 717 59.64 -22.33 21.80
CA THR A 717 60.05 -23.73 22.10
C THR A 717 58.99 -24.53 22.85
N GLY A 718 57.79 -23.98 23.06
CA GLY A 718 56.69 -24.65 23.77
C GLY A 718 55.81 -25.53 22.87
N PRO A 719 54.89 -26.32 23.45
CA PRO A 719 53.85 -27.03 22.70
C PRO A 719 52.72 -26.07 22.27
N GLY A 720 52.21 -26.18 21.04
CA GLY A 720 51.10 -25.34 20.53
C GLY A 720 51.50 -24.33 19.46
N ASP A 721 50.60 -23.42 19.10
CA ASP A 721 50.88 -22.34 18.15
C ASP A 721 51.78 -21.27 18.80
N ARG A 722 52.81 -20.82 18.08
CA ARG A 722 53.72 -19.76 18.53
C ARG A 722 53.01 -18.44 18.82
N CYS A 723 51.83 -18.22 18.23
CA CYS A 723 51.09 -16.96 18.41
C CYS A 723 50.05 -17.02 19.55
N SER A 724 49.80 -18.18 20.16
CA SER A 724 48.85 -18.36 21.28
C SER A 724 49.47 -18.02 22.64
N LEU A 725 50.00 -16.80 22.80
CA LEU A 725 50.51 -16.27 24.07
C LEU A 725 49.66 -15.10 24.56
N ASP A 726 49.45 -15.00 25.87
CA ASP A 726 48.65 -13.93 26.50
C ASP A 726 49.24 -12.53 26.20
N GLU A 727 50.58 -12.39 26.14
CA GLU A 727 51.23 -11.13 25.78
C GLU A 727 51.01 -10.73 24.31
N ILE A 728 50.95 -11.71 23.40
CA ILE A 728 50.65 -11.48 21.99
C ILE A 728 49.17 -11.10 21.84
N ALA A 729 48.27 -11.75 22.57
CA ALA A 729 46.85 -11.41 22.59
C ALA A 729 46.60 -10.00 23.15
N ALA A 730 47.27 -9.62 24.24
CA ALA A 730 47.21 -8.27 24.83
C ALA A 730 47.80 -7.21 23.88
N GLY A 731 48.94 -7.50 23.24
CA GLY A 731 49.56 -6.62 22.25
C GLY A 731 48.68 -6.42 21.01
N MET A 732 48.07 -7.50 20.51
CA MET A 732 47.12 -7.45 19.40
C MET A 732 45.89 -6.62 19.78
N ALA A 733 45.31 -6.87 20.96
CA ALA A 733 44.16 -6.11 21.47
C ALA A 733 44.48 -4.61 21.57
N THR A 734 45.70 -4.27 22.00
CA THR A 734 46.17 -2.87 22.05
C THR A 734 46.26 -2.25 20.65
N GLN A 735 46.96 -2.89 19.71
CA GLN A 735 47.13 -2.36 18.35
C GLN A 735 45.81 -2.26 17.58
N PHE A 736 44.93 -3.23 17.77
CA PHE A 736 43.58 -3.21 17.21
C PHE A 736 42.72 -2.14 17.87
N SER A 737 42.85 -1.90 19.18
CA SER A 737 42.14 -0.81 19.87
C SER A 737 42.58 0.55 19.37
N ILE A 738 43.87 0.74 19.05
CA ILE A 738 44.38 1.96 18.39
C ILE A 738 43.76 2.12 16.99
N LEU A 739 43.70 1.05 16.21
CA LEU A 739 43.04 1.05 14.90
C LEU A 739 41.55 1.41 15.04
N ALA A 740 40.85 0.83 16.00
CA ALA A 740 39.43 1.03 16.21
C ALA A 740 39.15 2.46 16.71
N MET A 741 39.92 2.97 17.67
CA MET A 741 39.84 4.36 18.14
C MET A 741 40.12 5.36 17.03
N SER A 742 41.19 5.17 16.25
CA SER A 742 41.50 6.06 15.11
C SER A 742 40.41 6.00 14.04
N THR A 743 39.84 4.82 13.77
CA THR A 743 38.69 4.65 12.86
C THR A 743 37.48 5.43 13.37
N THR A 744 37.16 5.33 14.66
CA THR A 744 36.01 6.01 15.24
C THR A 744 36.22 7.51 15.34
N PHE A 745 37.43 7.98 15.64
CA PHE A 745 37.78 9.39 15.64
C PHE A 745 37.64 10.01 14.24
N CYS A 746 38.27 9.38 13.22
CA CYS A 746 38.12 9.82 11.84
C CYS A 746 36.68 9.70 11.34
N GLY A 747 35.96 8.65 11.76
CA GLY A 747 34.53 8.45 11.52
C GLY A 747 33.65 9.53 12.14
N THR A 748 34.01 10.05 13.32
CA THR A 748 33.32 11.15 13.97
C THR A 748 33.48 12.44 13.16
N ILE A 749 34.68 12.73 12.65
CA ILE A 749 34.90 13.85 11.73
C ILE A 749 34.11 13.63 10.43
N ASN A 750 34.11 12.40 9.93
CA ASN A 750 33.36 11.99 8.74
C ASN A 750 31.86 12.21 8.87
N LEU A 751 31.26 12.04 10.04
CA LEU A 751 29.85 12.37 10.29
C LEU A 751 29.53 13.81 9.85
N PHE A 752 30.37 14.77 10.27
CA PHE A 752 30.20 16.18 9.92
C PHE A 752 30.48 16.45 8.45
N VAL A 753 31.55 15.86 7.90
CA VAL A 753 31.89 15.99 6.47
C VAL A 753 30.77 15.43 5.60
N ALA A 754 30.20 14.28 5.96
CA ALA A 754 29.10 13.64 5.25
C ALA A 754 27.82 14.49 5.35
N GLY A 755 27.45 14.95 6.55
CA GLY A 755 26.29 15.82 6.75
C GLY A 755 26.40 17.14 5.98
N TRP A 756 27.58 17.78 6.02
CA TRP A 756 27.87 18.97 5.21
C TRP A 756 27.82 18.68 3.71
N THR A 757 28.36 17.55 3.26
CA THR A 757 28.35 17.17 1.85
C THR A 757 26.92 16.91 1.38
N ALA A 758 26.08 16.25 2.18
CA ALA A 758 24.67 16.04 1.87
C ALA A 758 23.88 17.34 1.77
N LYS A 759 24.12 18.30 2.68
CA LYS A 759 23.53 19.64 2.62
C LYS A 759 24.01 20.45 1.41
N ARG A 760 25.26 20.26 0.95
CA ARG A 760 25.86 21.06 -0.13
C ARG A 760 25.56 20.54 -1.54
N ILE A 761 25.67 19.24 -1.77
CA ILE A 761 25.57 18.63 -3.11
C ILE A 761 24.50 17.54 -3.21
N GLY A 762 23.71 17.33 -2.15
CA GLY A 762 22.61 16.38 -2.10
C GLY A 762 22.98 15.01 -1.51
N PRO A 763 22.03 14.28 -0.88
CA PRO A 763 22.30 13.01 -0.20
C PRO A 763 22.83 11.90 -1.11
N LYS A 764 22.36 11.82 -2.37
CA LYS A 764 22.81 10.78 -3.31
C LYS A 764 24.31 10.85 -3.60
N TYR A 765 24.82 12.04 -3.90
CA TYR A 765 26.24 12.24 -4.19
C TYR A 765 27.10 12.11 -2.94
N ALA A 766 26.59 12.57 -1.79
CA ALA A 766 27.22 12.30 -0.50
C ALA A 766 27.37 10.78 -0.27
N LEU A 767 26.32 9.98 -0.51
CA LEU A 767 26.35 8.54 -0.37
C LEU A 767 27.38 7.87 -1.30
N MET A 768 27.53 8.36 -2.53
CA MET A 768 28.56 7.89 -3.46
C MET A 768 29.98 8.15 -2.93
N ILE A 769 30.25 9.35 -2.40
CA ILE A 769 31.55 9.68 -1.78
C ILE A 769 31.81 8.78 -0.57
N GLN A 770 30.79 8.58 0.27
CA GLN A 770 30.87 7.70 1.44
C GLN A 770 31.12 6.22 1.07
N THR A 771 30.93 5.83 -0.19
CA THR A 771 31.12 4.46 -0.67
C THR A 771 32.41 4.27 -1.48
N LEU A 772 32.79 5.24 -2.34
CA LEU A 772 33.98 5.12 -3.19
C LEU A 772 35.30 5.32 -2.43
N VAL A 773 35.35 6.28 -1.51
CA VAL A 773 36.57 6.62 -0.75
C VAL A 773 37.05 5.45 0.14
N PRO A 774 36.17 4.68 0.81
CA PRO A 774 36.56 3.43 1.45
C PRO A 774 37.25 2.41 0.53
N GLY A 775 36.92 2.38 -0.75
CA GLY A 775 37.63 1.55 -1.73
C GLY A 775 39.13 1.92 -1.81
N ILE A 776 39.45 3.22 -1.79
CA ILE A 776 40.83 3.71 -1.76
C ILE A 776 41.54 3.28 -0.48
N ARG A 777 40.86 3.38 0.68
CA ARG A 777 41.38 2.89 1.96
C ARG A 777 41.75 1.41 1.88
N VAL A 778 40.85 0.56 1.37
CA VAL A 778 41.09 -0.89 1.28
C VAL A 778 42.29 -1.18 0.36
N SER A 779 42.44 -0.48 -0.75
CA SER A 779 43.62 -0.63 -1.63
C SER A 779 44.93 -0.32 -0.91
N MET A 780 44.95 0.69 -0.03
CA MET A 780 46.14 0.98 0.80
C MET A 780 46.34 -0.05 1.92
N GLN A 781 45.26 -0.62 2.47
CA GLN A 781 45.37 -1.71 3.45
C GLN A 781 45.99 -2.98 2.83
N ILE A 782 45.73 -3.26 1.54
CA ILE A 782 46.41 -4.35 0.82
C ILE A 782 47.94 -4.14 0.82
N LEU A 783 48.42 -2.90 0.67
CA LEU A 783 49.85 -2.60 0.76
C LEU A 783 50.39 -2.83 2.18
N GLY A 784 49.62 -2.48 3.21
CA GLY A 784 49.98 -2.74 4.61
C GLY A 784 50.10 -4.24 4.92
N LEU A 785 49.21 -5.07 4.37
CA LEU A 785 49.31 -6.53 4.50
C LEU A 785 50.55 -7.10 3.82
N VAL A 786 50.99 -6.51 2.70
CA VAL A 786 52.22 -6.92 2.00
C VAL A 786 53.47 -6.51 2.79
N ALA A 787 53.43 -5.36 3.49
CA ALA A 787 54.54 -4.92 4.33
C ALA A 787 54.75 -5.79 5.58
N GLY A 788 53.65 -6.15 6.28
CA GLY A 788 53.69 -7.01 7.47
C GLY A 788 54.39 -6.39 8.70
N GLY A 789 54.36 -7.11 9.82
CA GLY A 789 54.98 -6.66 11.09
C GLY A 789 54.49 -5.30 11.59
N ALA A 790 55.37 -4.56 12.28
CA ALA A 790 55.04 -3.24 12.83
C ALA A 790 54.73 -2.19 11.75
N GLU A 791 55.48 -2.20 10.63
CA GLU A 791 55.27 -1.29 9.50
C GLU A 791 53.89 -1.51 8.85
N GLY A 792 53.48 -2.77 8.66
CA GLY A 792 52.17 -3.11 8.13
C GLY A 792 51.02 -2.65 9.03
N MET A 793 51.14 -2.84 10.34
CA MET A 793 50.16 -2.34 11.32
C MET A 793 50.03 -0.82 11.27
N LEU A 794 51.16 -0.10 11.21
CA LEU A 794 51.19 1.36 11.13
C LEU A 794 50.54 1.87 9.84
N ILE A 795 50.85 1.27 8.68
CA ILE A 795 50.23 1.62 7.40
C ILE A 795 48.71 1.51 7.50
N ILE A 796 48.21 0.38 8.03
CA ILE A 796 46.77 0.13 8.16
C ILE A 796 46.11 1.12 9.14
N GLN A 797 46.75 1.46 10.26
CA GLN A 797 46.27 2.49 11.18
C GLN A 797 46.23 3.87 10.52
N CYS A 798 47.26 4.26 9.76
CA CYS A 798 47.30 5.54 9.05
C CYS A 798 46.21 5.67 7.96
N THR A 799 45.78 4.55 7.36
CA THR A 799 44.67 4.58 6.38
C THR A 799 43.35 5.08 6.99
N GLN A 800 43.20 5.13 8.32
CA GLN A 800 41.99 5.65 8.95
C GLN A 800 41.73 7.12 8.63
N ALA A 801 42.76 7.91 8.36
CA ALA A 801 42.62 9.31 7.94
C ALA A 801 41.78 9.48 6.65
N ILE A 802 41.81 8.49 5.75
CA ILE A 802 41.03 8.48 4.51
C ILE A 802 39.52 8.45 4.82
N THR A 803 39.14 7.82 5.93
CA THR A 803 37.73 7.68 6.32
C THR A 803 37.06 9.00 6.70
N VAL A 804 37.84 10.06 6.94
CA VAL A 804 37.33 11.43 7.17
C VAL A 804 36.46 11.89 6.00
N ILE A 805 36.87 11.59 4.77
CA ILE A 805 36.15 12.02 3.56
C ILE A 805 35.00 11.05 3.26
N GLY A 806 35.24 9.74 3.36
CA GLY A 806 34.21 8.73 3.17
C GLY A 806 34.42 7.50 4.02
N GLY A 807 33.41 7.11 4.79
CA GLY A 807 33.57 6.08 5.81
C GLY A 807 32.27 5.44 6.30
N PRO A 808 32.40 4.43 7.18
CA PRO A 808 31.27 3.64 7.67
C PRO A 808 30.28 4.49 8.49
N VAL A 809 30.73 5.56 9.14
CA VAL A 809 29.87 6.44 9.94
C VAL A 809 29.06 7.37 9.04
N GLY A 810 29.69 7.96 8.03
CA GLY A 810 29.04 8.88 7.10
C GLY A 810 27.98 8.21 6.24
N TYR A 811 28.20 7.00 5.70
CA TYR A 811 27.16 6.35 4.89
C TYR A 811 25.91 6.03 5.73
N LEU A 812 26.08 5.55 6.98
CA LEU A 812 24.95 5.26 7.87
C LEU A 812 24.11 6.51 8.11
N LEU A 813 24.75 7.67 8.31
CA LEU A 813 24.03 8.93 8.42
C LEU A 813 23.23 9.21 7.14
N ILE A 814 23.88 9.15 5.98
CA ILE A 814 23.23 9.53 4.71
C ILE A 814 22.06 8.59 4.37
N VAL A 815 22.19 7.28 4.60
CA VAL A 815 21.11 6.32 4.34
C VAL A 815 19.93 6.52 5.32
N ASN A 816 20.19 6.87 6.58
CA ASN A 816 19.14 7.22 7.54
C ASN A 816 18.45 8.55 7.20
N ILE A 817 19.19 9.56 6.75
CA ILE A 817 18.62 10.82 6.24
C ILE A 817 17.68 10.51 5.06
N ILE A 818 18.16 9.75 4.08
CA ILE A 818 17.34 9.37 2.93
C ILE A 818 16.09 8.59 3.38
N ALA A 819 16.22 7.65 4.32
CA ALA A 819 15.10 6.88 4.85
C ALA A 819 14.07 7.73 5.61
N GLY A 820 14.50 8.73 6.38
CA GLY A 820 13.61 9.63 7.13
C GLY A 820 12.79 10.55 6.23
N GLU A 821 13.34 10.92 5.07
CA GLU A 821 12.67 11.77 4.08
C GLU A 821 11.70 11.01 3.18
N VAL A 822 11.95 9.72 2.91
CA VAL A 822 11.11 8.92 1.99
C VAL A 822 9.97 8.16 2.69
N VAL A 823 9.86 8.23 4.03
CA VAL A 823 8.89 7.44 4.83
C VAL A 823 8.07 8.32 5.79
N SER A 824 6.77 8.02 5.87
CA SER A 824 5.80 8.72 6.74
C SER A 824 6.11 8.54 8.24
N PRO A 825 5.82 9.53 9.12
CA PRO A 825 6.17 9.51 10.54
C PRO A 825 5.79 8.22 11.28
N LEU A 826 4.57 7.71 11.07
CA LEU A 826 4.05 6.50 11.72
C LEU A 826 4.82 5.21 11.35
N ARG A 827 5.52 5.19 10.20
CA ARG A 827 6.29 4.04 9.71
C ARG A 827 7.81 4.19 9.91
N ARG A 828 8.29 5.33 10.39
CA ARG A 828 9.74 5.62 10.51
C ARG A 828 10.46 4.68 11.48
N THR A 829 9.92 4.43 12.67
CA THR A 829 10.56 3.53 13.65
C THR A 829 10.69 2.11 13.10
N ALA A 830 9.66 1.62 12.40
CA ALA A 830 9.69 0.32 11.75
C ALA A 830 10.69 0.27 10.58
N VAL A 831 10.72 1.28 9.70
CA VAL A 831 11.66 1.31 8.57
C VAL A 831 13.11 1.52 9.01
N PHE A 832 13.37 2.34 10.04
CA PHE A 832 14.72 2.42 10.64
C PHE A 832 15.16 1.07 11.21
N GLY A 833 14.24 0.32 11.84
CA GLY A 833 14.47 -1.06 12.26
C GLY A 833 14.80 -1.99 11.09
N MET A 834 14.01 -1.97 10.01
CA MET A 834 14.23 -2.79 8.81
C MET A 834 15.52 -2.44 8.08
N LEU A 835 15.84 -1.14 7.95
CA LEU A 835 17.09 -0.66 7.36
C LEU A 835 18.30 -1.12 8.15
N GLN A 836 18.25 -0.96 9.47
CA GLN A 836 19.28 -1.50 10.35
C GLN A 836 19.37 -3.02 10.18
N GLY A 837 18.24 -3.71 10.06
CA GLY A 837 18.17 -5.14 9.76
C GLY A 837 18.94 -5.53 8.49
N CYS A 838 18.67 -4.86 7.37
CA CYS A 838 19.36 -5.09 6.09
C CYS A 838 20.86 -4.82 6.16
N ILE A 839 21.26 -3.75 6.85
CA ILE A 839 22.68 -3.42 7.11
C ILE A 839 23.34 -4.58 7.88
N MET A 840 22.70 -5.09 8.94
CA MET A 840 23.22 -6.21 9.73
C MET A 840 23.30 -7.52 8.93
N LEU A 841 22.35 -7.79 8.02
CA LEU A 841 22.43 -8.95 7.13
C LEU A 841 23.62 -8.86 6.16
N GLY A 842 23.88 -7.67 5.60
CA GLY A 842 25.06 -7.43 4.76
C GLY A 842 26.35 -7.62 5.55
N GLN A 843 26.37 -7.14 6.80
CA GLN A 843 27.46 -7.36 7.74
C GLN A 843 27.71 -8.85 8.00
N GLY A 844 26.66 -9.59 8.35
CA GLY A 844 26.76 -11.01 8.67
C GLY A 844 27.30 -11.83 7.51
N LEU A 845 26.81 -11.58 6.29
CA LEU A 845 27.31 -12.25 5.11
C LEU A 845 28.77 -11.88 4.81
N GLY A 846 29.14 -10.60 4.96
CA GLY A 846 30.51 -10.14 4.75
C GLY A 846 31.51 -10.68 5.76
N TYR A 847 31.14 -10.78 7.04
CA TYR A 847 31.98 -11.40 8.07
C TYR A 847 32.22 -12.88 7.81
N LEU A 848 31.16 -13.63 7.47
CA LEU A 848 31.25 -15.05 7.17
C LEU A 848 32.13 -15.31 5.96
N THR A 849 31.79 -14.68 4.83
CA THR A 849 32.51 -14.89 3.57
C THR A 849 33.93 -14.32 3.63
N GLY A 850 34.14 -13.19 4.32
CA GLY A 850 35.47 -12.63 4.59
C GLY A 850 36.36 -13.58 5.38
N GLY A 851 35.86 -14.12 6.49
CA GLY A 851 36.58 -15.09 7.31
C GLY A 851 36.90 -16.38 6.56
N MET A 852 35.90 -16.95 5.87
CA MET A 852 36.09 -18.14 5.03
C MET A 852 37.14 -17.89 3.94
N MET A 853 37.03 -16.78 3.21
CA MET A 853 37.98 -16.43 2.13
C MET A 853 39.41 -16.30 2.63
N GLY A 854 39.60 -15.73 3.82
CA GLY A 854 40.91 -15.49 4.36
C GLY A 854 41.61 -16.77 4.84
N ASP A 855 40.86 -17.76 5.34
CA ASP A 855 41.41 -19.09 5.65
C ASP A 855 41.61 -19.96 4.39
N THR A 856 40.70 -19.91 3.40
CA THR A 856 40.78 -20.79 2.21
C THR A 856 41.74 -20.28 1.14
N TRP A 857 41.80 -18.97 0.91
CA TRP A 857 42.57 -18.36 -0.18
C TRP A 857 43.61 -17.34 0.30
N GLY A 858 43.78 -17.20 1.61
CA GLY A 858 44.77 -16.35 2.25
C GLY A 858 44.29 -14.95 2.58
N ILE A 859 44.94 -14.34 3.58
CA ILE A 859 44.52 -13.09 4.25
C ILE A 859 44.35 -11.88 3.32
N ARG A 860 44.97 -11.89 2.14
CA ARG A 860 44.89 -10.81 1.16
C ARG A 860 43.58 -10.80 0.36
N ARG A 861 42.99 -11.97 0.09
CA ARG A 861 41.83 -12.10 -0.82
C ARG A 861 40.56 -11.37 -0.34
N PRO A 862 40.20 -11.39 0.95
CA PRO A 862 39.05 -10.62 1.43
C PRO A 862 39.15 -9.13 1.12
N PHE A 863 40.35 -8.55 1.12
CA PHE A 863 40.58 -7.13 0.83
C PHE A 863 40.46 -6.82 -0.67
N GLU A 864 40.91 -7.71 -1.55
CA GLU A 864 40.74 -7.57 -3.00
C GLU A 864 39.25 -7.65 -3.40
N VAL A 865 38.50 -8.58 -2.79
CA VAL A 865 37.06 -8.71 -3.01
C VAL A 865 36.30 -7.49 -2.47
N ALA A 866 36.68 -6.98 -1.30
CA ALA A 866 36.10 -5.77 -0.74
C ALA A 866 36.27 -4.56 -1.66
N PHE A 867 37.45 -4.39 -2.27
CA PHE A 867 37.69 -3.33 -3.25
C PHE A 867 36.73 -3.41 -4.44
N GLY A 868 36.55 -4.60 -5.02
CA GLY A 868 35.58 -4.83 -6.10
C GLY A 868 34.13 -4.56 -5.66
N ALA A 869 33.75 -4.97 -4.45
CA ALA A 869 32.42 -4.76 -3.90
C ALA A 869 32.08 -3.28 -3.69
N PHE A 870 33.03 -2.44 -3.28
CA PHE A 870 32.84 -0.98 -3.19
C PHE A 870 32.57 -0.33 -4.55
N LEU A 871 33.25 -0.78 -5.61
CA LEU A 871 33.01 -0.27 -6.98
C LEU A 871 31.60 -0.64 -7.48
N LEU A 872 31.16 -1.88 -7.23
CA LEU A 872 29.82 -2.34 -7.57
C LEU A 872 28.73 -1.60 -6.78
N SER A 873 28.94 -1.39 -5.48
CA SER A 873 28.01 -0.62 -4.62
C SER A 873 27.89 0.83 -5.08
N ALA A 874 29.01 1.47 -5.46
CA ALA A 874 29.00 2.81 -6.03
C ALA A 874 28.23 2.89 -7.36
N LEU A 875 28.38 1.89 -8.22
CA LEU A 875 27.63 1.78 -9.48
C LEU A 875 26.11 1.63 -9.22
N TYR A 876 25.72 0.82 -8.23
CA TYR A 876 24.33 0.67 -7.82
C TYR A 876 23.74 2.00 -7.32
N ILE A 877 24.45 2.73 -6.45
CA ILE A 877 24.01 4.04 -5.95
C ILE A 877 23.83 5.02 -7.12
N ALA A 878 24.78 5.07 -8.05
CA ALA A 878 24.71 5.94 -9.21
C ALA A 878 23.45 5.69 -10.07
N THR A 879 23.10 4.41 -10.25
CA THR A 879 22.09 3.97 -11.23
C THR A 879 20.69 3.73 -10.65
N VAL A 880 20.55 3.44 -9.35
CA VAL A 880 19.29 2.96 -8.74
C VAL A 880 18.76 3.86 -7.62
N VAL A 881 19.63 4.49 -6.81
CA VAL A 881 19.21 5.33 -5.69
C VAL A 881 18.63 6.67 -6.22
N PRO A 882 17.44 7.10 -5.76
CA PRO A 882 16.79 8.32 -6.24
C PRO A 882 17.57 9.58 -5.85
N CYS A 883 17.44 10.64 -6.65
CA CYS A 883 18.03 11.95 -6.33
C CYS A 883 17.05 12.73 -5.44
N ILE A 884 17.50 13.14 -4.24
CA ILE A 884 16.75 14.03 -3.34
C ILE A 884 17.37 15.42 -3.45
N ASP A 885 16.55 16.44 -3.69
CA ASP A 885 17.00 17.82 -3.84
C ASP A 885 17.61 18.34 -2.53
N ALA A 886 18.76 19.01 -2.62
CA ALA A 886 19.50 19.54 -1.48
C ALA A 886 18.72 20.65 -0.74
N THR A 887 17.73 21.26 -1.41
CA THR A 887 16.84 22.29 -0.85
C THR A 887 15.86 21.75 0.19
N ALA A 888 15.43 20.48 0.10
CA ALA A 888 14.52 19.84 1.05
C ALA A 888 15.10 19.72 2.48
N ILE A 889 16.42 19.67 2.59
CA ILE A 889 17.15 19.54 3.86
C ILE A 889 17.46 20.92 4.49
N ASN A 890 17.22 22.02 3.77
CA ASN A 890 17.76 23.35 4.09
C ASN A 890 16.73 24.36 4.64
N ASN A 891 15.56 23.92 5.10
CA ASN A 891 14.50 24.79 5.64
C ASN A 891 14.77 25.29 7.08
N GLY A 892 15.96 25.86 7.29
CA GLY A 892 16.36 26.53 8.53
C GLY A 892 17.51 27.50 8.29
N LYS A 893 17.16 28.78 8.08
CA LYS A 893 18.00 30.01 8.06
C LYS A 893 19.42 29.91 7.44
N LYS A 894 19.67 30.78 6.43
CA LYS A 894 21.03 31.20 6.03
C LYS A 894 21.72 31.91 7.21
N GLY A 895 22.42 31.17 8.06
CA GLY A 895 23.32 31.73 9.07
C GLY A 895 24.61 32.21 8.42
N HIS A 896 24.78 33.52 8.27
CA HIS A 896 26.06 34.14 7.96
C HIS A 896 27.02 33.99 9.17
N GLY A 897 27.86 32.96 9.15
CA GLY A 897 28.95 32.80 10.10
C GLY A 897 29.99 31.83 9.58
N HIS A 898 31.15 32.34 9.15
CA HIS A 898 32.32 31.51 8.83
C HIS A 898 33.03 31.09 10.12
N GLY A 899 32.99 29.80 10.47
CA GLY A 899 33.81 29.27 11.55
C GLY A 899 33.38 27.92 12.09
N ILE A 900 34.29 27.29 12.86
CA ILE A 900 34.14 25.99 13.57
C ILE A 900 32.88 25.94 14.47
N SER A 901 32.26 27.08 14.78
CA SER A 901 30.99 27.15 15.52
C SER A 901 29.80 26.51 14.79
N GLN A 902 29.81 26.40 13.45
CA GLN A 902 28.77 25.66 12.71
C GLN A 902 28.92 24.13 12.82
N LEU A 903 30.12 23.60 13.12
CA LEU A 903 30.35 22.17 13.29
C LEU A 903 29.61 21.59 14.50
N PHE A 904 29.45 22.37 15.57
CA PHE A 904 28.76 21.95 16.79
C PHE A 904 27.31 22.46 16.87
N ALA A 905 26.78 23.08 15.81
CA ALA A 905 25.40 23.58 15.78
C ALA A 905 24.34 22.52 16.12
N PRO A 906 24.44 21.25 15.67
CA PRO A 906 23.47 20.21 16.03
C PRO A 906 23.40 19.88 17.53
N LEU A 907 24.50 20.08 18.28
CA LEU A 907 24.52 19.85 19.74
C LEU A 907 23.67 20.87 20.50
N LYS A 908 23.31 22.01 19.90
CA LYS A 908 22.43 22.99 20.55
C LYS A 908 21.05 22.41 20.83
N VAL A 909 20.59 21.44 20.03
CA VAL A 909 19.33 20.72 20.25
C VAL A 909 19.33 19.97 21.60
N LEU A 910 20.50 19.62 22.15
CA LEU A 910 20.62 18.91 23.43
C LEU A 910 20.56 19.83 24.66
N LEU A 911 20.50 21.16 24.47
CA LEU A 911 20.32 22.10 25.59
C LEU A 911 18.91 21.94 26.19
N PRO A 912 18.72 22.27 27.49
CA PRO A 912 17.41 22.16 28.13
C PRO A 912 16.35 22.96 27.39
N GLN A 913 15.34 22.27 26.86
CA GLN A 913 14.25 22.89 26.09
C GLN A 913 13.39 23.77 27.01
N ARG A 914 12.95 24.93 26.53
CA ARG A 914 11.97 25.76 27.23
C ARG A 914 10.58 25.32 26.80
N VAL A 915 9.76 24.95 27.77
CA VAL A 915 8.42 24.40 27.55
C VAL A 915 7.40 25.30 28.23
N LEU A 916 6.41 25.78 27.47
CA LEU A 916 5.27 26.54 27.97
C LEU A 916 4.19 25.56 28.45
N SER A 917 3.91 25.56 29.75
CA SER A 917 2.85 24.71 30.33
C SER A 917 1.45 25.28 30.05
N ARG A 918 0.41 24.44 30.13
CA ARG A 918 -1.02 24.81 30.00
C ARG A 918 -1.44 25.98 30.91
N ASN A 919 -0.71 26.21 32.01
CA ASN A 919 -0.93 27.31 32.96
C ASN A 919 -0.15 28.60 32.61
N GLY A 920 0.47 28.70 31.43
CA GLY A 920 1.24 29.87 30.98
C GLY A 920 2.65 29.99 31.57
N THR A 921 3.10 29.03 32.39
CA THR A 921 4.44 29.08 33.01
C THR A 921 5.50 28.44 32.12
N VAL A 922 6.61 29.14 31.89
CA VAL A 922 7.79 28.61 31.17
C VAL A 922 8.66 27.79 32.14
N ARG A 923 8.95 26.54 31.81
CA ARG A 923 9.88 25.67 32.57
C ARG A 923 10.94 25.06 31.67
N LYS A 924 12.12 24.77 32.23
CA LYS A 924 13.19 24.04 31.53
C LYS A 924 12.94 22.53 31.63
N HIS A 925 12.92 21.86 30.48
CA HIS A 925 12.75 20.42 30.35
C HIS A 925 14.10 19.76 30.00
N TYR A 926 14.45 18.70 30.74
CA TYR A 926 15.76 18.03 30.64
C TYR A 926 15.66 16.62 30.03
N GLY A 927 14.48 16.18 29.57
CA GLY A 927 14.23 14.81 29.12
C GLY A 927 15.17 14.32 28.03
N LEU A 928 15.45 15.17 27.04
CA LEU A 928 16.33 14.88 25.90
C LEU A 928 17.81 14.77 26.29
N LEU A 929 18.29 15.64 27.18
CA LEU A 929 19.67 15.61 27.68
C LEU A 929 19.93 14.32 28.49
N VAL A 930 18.98 13.94 29.35
CA VAL A 930 19.06 12.70 30.13
C VAL A 930 18.95 11.46 29.23
N LEU A 931 18.12 11.51 28.18
CA LEU A 931 18.01 10.46 27.17
C LEU A 931 19.38 10.21 26.50
N CYS A 932 20.05 11.27 26.03
CA CYS A 932 21.37 11.17 25.41
C CYS A 932 22.45 10.67 26.38
N ALA A 933 22.42 11.08 27.65
CA ALA A 933 23.34 10.57 28.67
C ALA A 933 23.14 9.05 28.92
N GLY A 934 21.90 8.60 28.96
CA GLY A 934 21.56 7.18 29.09
C GLY A 934 21.97 6.37 27.86
N ILE A 935 21.73 6.88 26.66
CA ILE A 935 22.16 6.22 25.41
C ILE A 935 23.68 6.17 25.31
N PHE A 936 24.38 7.23 25.71
CA PHE A 936 25.84 7.24 25.77
C PHE A 936 26.38 6.08 26.61
N LEU A 937 25.86 5.91 27.84
CA LEU A 937 26.26 4.80 28.72
C LEU A 937 25.84 3.44 28.16
N GLY A 938 24.66 3.36 27.53
CA GLY A 938 24.20 2.13 26.88
C GLY A 938 25.11 1.70 25.72
N VAL A 939 25.52 2.62 24.86
CA VAL A 939 26.47 2.35 23.76
C VAL A 939 27.88 2.12 24.29
N LEU A 940 28.28 2.82 25.36
CA LEU A 940 29.56 2.59 26.04
C LEU A 940 29.66 1.16 26.59
N ALA A 941 28.55 0.55 27.01
CA ALA A 941 28.53 -0.84 27.40
C ALA A 941 28.46 -1.76 26.17
N THR A 942 27.35 -1.68 25.45
CA THR A 942 27.00 -2.64 24.39
C THR A 942 27.92 -2.58 23.16
N GLY A 943 28.57 -1.44 22.90
CA GLY A 943 29.36 -1.18 21.70
C GLY A 943 30.63 -2.01 21.58
N TYR A 944 31.21 -2.47 22.69
CA TYR A 944 32.40 -3.32 22.67
C TYR A 944 32.11 -4.82 22.67
N ALA A 945 30.87 -5.24 22.95
CA ALA A 945 30.52 -6.65 23.12
C ALA A 945 30.87 -7.55 21.91
N PRO A 946 30.61 -7.16 20.64
CA PRO A 946 30.98 -7.98 19.48
C PRO A 946 32.49 -8.18 19.31
N LEU A 947 33.29 -7.17 19.69
CA LEU A 947 34.75 -7.23 19.61
C LEU A 947 35.33 -8.02 20.79
N LEU A 948 34.77 -7.81 21.99
CA LEU A 948 35.13 -8.55 23.20
C LEU A 948 34.92 -10.05 23.03
N ILE A 949 33.82 -10.46 22.40
CA ILE A 949 33.52 -11.86 22.10
C ILE A 949 34.58 -12.46 21.17
N GLN A 950 34.99 -11.75 20.11
CA GLN A 950 36.03 -12.21 19.19
C GLN A 950 37.40 -12.29 19.86
N PHE A 951 37.78 -11.28 20.65
CA PHE A 951 39.04 -11.26 21.37
C PHE A 951 39.11 -12.38 22.41
N TYR A 952 38.03 -12.56 23.18
CA TYR A 952 37.95 -13.64 24.16
C TYR A 952 37.95 -15.01 23.48
N ALA A 953 37.23 -15.19 22.37
CA ALA A 953 37.21 -16.45 21.62
C ALA A 953 38.58 -16.80 21.04
N THR A 954 39.28 -15.81 20.50
CA THR A 954 40.64 -15.97 19.96
C THR A 954 41.64 -16.29 21.07
N ALA A 955 41.60 -15.54 22.17
CA ALA A 955 42.55 -15.72 23.28
C ALA A 955 42.31 -17.00 24.09
N LYS A 956 41.05 -17.42 24.28
CA LYS A 956 40.70 -18.54 25.16
C LYS A 956 40.49 -19.87 24.42
N PHE A 957 40.02 -19.82 23.17
CA PHE A 957 39.60 -20.99 22.41
C PHE A 957 40.29 -21.12 21.04
N ASP A 958 41.31 -20.31 20.75
CA ASP A 958 42.12 -20.33 19.51
C ASP A 958 41.29 -20.23 18.21
N PHE A 959 40.24 -19.40 18.22
CA PHE A 959 39.40 -19.19 17.02
C PHE A 959 40.21 -18.56 15.88
N ARG A 960 40.10 -19.12 14.67
CA ARG A 960 40.72 -18.57 13.45
C ARG A 960 39.73 -17.66 12.72
N GLN A 961 40.00 -17.33 11.45
CA GLN A 961 39.20 -16.34 10.73
C GLN A 961 37.80 -16.85 10.42
N THR A 962 37.66 -18.12 10.08
CA THR A 962 36.37 -18.74 9.78
C THR A 962 35.51 -18.84 11.03
N GLU A 963 36.06 -19.27 12.17
CA GLU A 963 35.31 -19.41 13.42
C GLU A 963 34.85 -18.04 13.94
N ASN A 964 35.73 -17.04 13.95
CA ASN A 964 35.36 -15.66 14.27
C ASN A 964 34.40 -15.05 13.23
N GLY A 965 34.54 -15.44 11.96
CA GLY A 965 33.65 -15.08 10.87
C GLY A 965 32.24 -15.57 11.11
N GLN A 966 32.09 -16.86 11.43
CA GLN A 966 30.81 -17.49 11.82
C GLN A 966 30.23 -16.87 13.09
N LEU A 967 31.08 -16.58 14.09
CA LEU A 967 30.66 -16.01 15.37
C LEU A 967 30.05 -14.62 15.19
N THR A 968 30.78 -13.74 14.51
CA THR A 968 30.36 -12.36 14.25
C THR A 968 29.22 -12.32 13.24
N SER A 969 29.21 -13.25 12.29
CA SER A 969 28.11 -13.44 11.34
C SER A 969 26.82 -13.87 12.03
N GLY A 970 26.88 -14.85 12.93
CA GLY A 970 25.73 -15.28 13.73
C GLY A 970 25.16 -14.15 14.56
N PHE A 971 26.03 -13.35 15.19
CA PHE A 971 25.62 -12.13 15.90
C PHE A 971 24.88 -11.15 14.98
N ALA A 972 25.46 -10.82 13.83
CA ALA A 972 24.87 -9.86 12.90
C ALA A 972 23.57 -10.38 12.25
N PHE A 973 23.51 -11.66 11.87
CA PHE A 973 22.31 -12.28 11.29
C PHE A 973 21.17 -12.32 12.31
N MET A 974 21.42 -12.77 13.54
CA MET A 974 20.40 -12.77 14.59
C MET A 974 19.89 -11.37 14.89
N ARG A 975 20.81 -10.39 14.93
CA ARG A 975 20.45 -8.97 15.07
C ARG A 975 19.58 -8.49 13.92
N GLY A 976 19.97 -8.82 12.70
CA GLY A 976 19.27 -8.44 11.48
C GLY A 976 17.86 -9.02 11.42
N MET A 977 17.72 -10.32 11.69
CA MET A 977 16.44 -11.02 11.73
C MET A 977 15.52 -10.47 12.83
N PHE A 978 16.06 -10.23 14.03
CA PHE A 978 15.30 -9.63 15.12
C PHE A 978 14.76 -8.26 14.73
N LEU A 979 15.61 -7.37 14.20
CA LEU A 979 15.22 -6.00 13.83
C LEU A 979 14.26 -5.95 12.63
N MET A 980 14.34 -6.90 11.71
CA MET A 980 13.51 -6.93 10.51
C MET A 980 12.12 -7.55 10.75
N PHE A 981 12.03 -8.60 11.57
CA PHE A 981 10.81 -9.39 11.72
C PHE A 981 10.17 -9.31 13.10
N ALA A 982 10.96 -9.35 14.18
CA ALA A 982 10.44 -9.41 15.54
C ALA A 982 10.22 -8.01 16.13
N PHE A 983 11.20 -7.12 15.98
CA PHE A 983 11.17 -5.77 16.53
C PHE A 983 9.94 -4.94 16.09
N PRO A 984 9.55 -4.89 14.79
CA PRO A 984 8.37 -4.12 14.39
C PRO A 984 7.08 -4.66 15.02
N ARG A 985 6.97 -5.99 15.16
CA ARG A 985 5.81 -6.64 15.79
C ARG A 985 5.77 -6.39 17.30
N ILE A 986 6.92 -6.42 17.97
CA ILE A 986 7.05 -6.14 19.41
C ILE A 986 6.68 -4.69 19.71
N ILE A 987 7.12 -3.74 18.89
CA ILE A 987 6.77 -2.32 19.05
C ILE A 987 5.28 -2.10 18.80
N ASN A 988 4.72 -2.59 17.68
CA ASN A 988 3.31 -2.38 17.35
C ASN A 988 2.36 -3.05 18.36
N GLY A 989 2.64 -4.30 18.72
CA GLY A 989 1.87 -5.02 19.73
C GLY A 989 2.03 -4.42 21.14
N GLY A 990 3.24 -3.94 21.45
CA GLY A 990 3.55 -3.30 22.72
C GLY A 990 2.87 -1.95 22.92
N ARG A 991 2.83 -1.10 21.87
CA ARG A 991 2.06 0.16 21.87
C ARG A 991 0.57 -0.09 22.10
N SER A 992 0.01 -1.05 21.37
CA SER A 992 -1.39 -1.47 21.51
C SER A 992 -1.70 -1.97 22.93
N TRP A 993 -0.82 -2.80 23.51
CA TRP A 993 -0.93 -3.30 24.87
C TRP A 993 -0.79 -2.20 25.93
N TYR A 994 0.16 -1.27 25.75
CA TYR A 994 0.43 -0.19 26.71
C TYR A 994 -0.76 0.77 26.79
N MET A 995 -1.36 1.10 25.65
CA MET A 995 -2.57 1.92 25.55
C MET A 995 -3.78 1.22 26.20
N ALA A 996 -3.95 -0.09 26.00
CA ALA A 996 -5.04 -0.85 26.63
C ALA A 996 -4.96 -0.92 28.17
N ARG A 997 -3.78 -0.72 28.76
CA ARG A 997 -3.53 -0.83 30.21
C ARG A 997 -3.47 0.49 30.96
N HIS A 998 -3.41 1.63 30.27
CA HIS A 998 -3.37 2.98 30.86
C HIS A 998 -4.51 3.85 30.32
N PRO A 999 -5.79 3.55 30.65
CA PRO A 999 -6.96 4.28 30.15
C PRO A 999 -7.10 5.71 30.70
N GLU A 1000 -6.29 6.12 31.68
CA GLU A 1000 -6.28 7.50 32.20
C GLU A 1000 -5.85 8.54 31.15
N VAL A 1001 -5.03 8.14 30.16
CA VAL A 1001 -4.65 8.97 28.98
C VAL A 1001 -5.87 9.25 28.07
N GLN A 1002 -6.94 8.47 28.21
CA GLN A 1002 -8.18 8.59 27.42
C GLN A 1002 -9.21 9.54 28.06
N HIS A 1003 -9.03 9.94 29.33
CA HIS A 1003 -10.12 10.50 30.14
C HIS A 1003 -10.23 12.03 30.21
N ASP A 1004 -9.23 12.81 29.78
CA ASP A 1004 -9.24 14.28 29.96
C ASP A 1004 -9.94 15.08 28.84
N HIS A 1005 -10.48 14.40 27.82
CA HIS A 1005 -11.22 15.04 26.72
C HIS A 1005 -12.73 15.13 26.90
N SER A 1006 -13.29 14.62 28.01
CA SER A 1006 -14.75 14.55 28.23
C SER A 1006 -15.34 15.72 29.04
N ASN A 1007 -14.53 16.65 29.56
CA ASN A 1007 -14.98 17.70 30.48
C ASN A 1007 -14.86 19.16 29.99
N GLU A 1008 -14.41 19.43 28.76
CA GLU A 1008 -14.27 20.82 28.25
C GLU A 1008 -15.35 21.28 27.24
N GLU A 1009 -16.32 20.44 26.86
CA GLU A 1009 -17.40 20.84 25.91
C GLU A 1009 -18.73 21.28 26.55
N THR A 1010 -18.86 21.34 27.87
CA THR A 1010 -20.10 21.84 28.53
C THR A 1010 -20.09 23.33 28.89
N SER A 1011 -19.15 24.13 28.37
CA SER A 1011 -19.07 25.56 28.70
C SER A 1011 -18.64 26.40 27.50
N ARG A 1012 -19.55 26.63 26.54
CA ARG A 1012 -19.59 27.85 25.69
C ARG A 1012 -20.89 27.88 24.87
N SER A 1013 -21.91 28.52 25.43
CA SER A 1013 -23.10 28.96 24.68
C SER A 1013 -22.77 30.21 23.84
N PRO A 1014 -23.31 30.38 22.63
CA PRO A 1014 -23.09 31.59 21.83
C PRO A 1014 -23.95 32.74 22.38
N HIS A 1015 -23.32 33.77 22.95
CA HIS A 1015 -23.99 35.03 23.22
C HIS A 1015 -24.12 35.82 21.92
N LEU A 1016 -25.35 36.11 21.49
CA LEU A 1016 -25.64 37.16 20.52
C LEU A 1016 -25.31 38.53 21.14
N ALA A 1017 -24.53 39.34 20.44
CA ALA A 1017 -24.28 40.73 20.81
C ALA A 1017 -25.55 41.58 20.60
N THR A 1018 -25.94 42.35 21.61
CA THR A 1018 -27.19 43.14 21.64
C THR A 1018 -26.96 44.65 21.78
N ASN A 1019 -25.72 45.15 21.61
CA ASN A 1019 -25.43 46.57 21.78
C ASN A 1019 -25.36 47.30 20.43
N PRO A 1020 -26.02 48.47 20.30
CA PRO A 1020 -26.03 49.25 19.05
C PRO A 1020 -24.68 49.86 18.64
N GLU A 1021 -23.65 49.77 19.48
CA GLU A 1021 -22.31 50.30 19.19
C GLU A 1021 -21.46 49.33 18.34
N ASP A 1022 -21.90 48.08 18.16
CA ASP A 1022 -21.20 47.07 17.35
C ASP A 1022 -21.48 47.20 15.83
N PHE A 1023 -22.17 48.27 15.39
CA PHE A 1023 -22.61 48.47 13.99
C PHE A 1023 -22.02 49.68 13.25
N GLU A 1024 -20.96 50.33 13.74
CA GLU A 1024 -20.30 51.42 13.00
C GLU A 1024 -18.90 51.03 12.51
N ALA A 1025 -18.78 50.80 11.19
CA ALA A 1025 -17.50 50.67 10.51
C ALA A 1025 -17.07 52.04 9.92
N PRO A 1026 -15.89 52.58 10.26
CA PRO A 1026 -15.28 53.64 9.48
C PRO A 1026 -14.67 53.06 8.19
N VAL A 1027 -14.92 53.76 7.09
CA VAL A 1027 -14.39 53.46 5.77
C VAL A 1027 -12.87 53.68 5.74
N GLY A 1028 -12.12 52.61 5.43
CA GLY A 1028 -10.82 52.68 4.75
C GLY A 1028 -9.55 52.67 5.62
N SER A 1029 -8.98 51.49 5.84
CA SER A 1029 -7.52 51.27 5.80
C SER A 1029 -7.21 49.77 5.78
N LEU A 1030 -6.52 49.31 4.74
CA LEU A 1030 -5.91 47.99 4.65
C LEU A 1030 -4.79 47.85 5.69
N ALA A 1031 -4.95 46.94 6.64
CA ALA A 1031 -3.86 46.39 7.44
C ALA A 1031 -4.00 44.87 7.48
N ALA A 1032 -2.88 44.18 7.21
CA ALA A 1032 -2.79 42.73 7.11
C ALA A 1032 -3.19 42.05 8.43
N GLU A 1033 -4.29 41.29 8.40
CA GLU A 1033 -4.57 40.31 9.44
C GLU A 1033 -3.68 39.08 9.22
N GLN A 1034 -2.91 38.76 10.26
CA GLN A 1034 -2.14 37.53 10.36
C GLN A 1034 -3.09 36.33 10.26
N PRO A 1035 -2.73 35.27 9.53
CA PRO A 1035 -3.51 34.04 9.52
C PRO A 1035 -3.50 33.45 10.93
N VAL A 1036 -4.71 33.16 11.45
CA VAL A 1036 -4.89 32.34 12.64
C VAL A 1036 -4.15 31.02 12.40
N GLU A 1037 -3.09 30.80 13.17
CA GLU A 1037 -2.29 29.57 13.17
C GLU A 1037 -3.25 28.43 13.55
N ALA A 1038 -3.51 27.52 12.61
CA ALA A 1038 -4.29 26.32 12.90
C ALA A 1038 -3.55 25.52 13.98
N GLU A 1039 -4.23 25.17 15.07
CA GLU A 1039 -3.61 24.34 16.09
C GLU A 1039 -3.12 23.01 15.48
N PRO A 1040 -1.87 22.59 15.74
CA PRO A 1040 -1.36 21.33 15.26
C PRO A 1040 -2.12 20.19 15.93
N VAL A 1041 -2.61 19.25 15.11
CA VAL A 1041 -3.16 17.97 15.56
C VAL A 1041 -2.11 17.29 16.45
N LYS A 1042 -2.45 17.03 17.72
CA LYS A 1042 -1.56 16.33 18.66
C LYS A 1042 -1.42 14.86 18.26
N GLU A 1043 -0.26 14.52 17.72
CA GLU A 1043 0.20 13.15 17.46
C GLU A 1043 0.88 12.58 18.74
N ASP A 1044 0.12 12.17 19.76
CA ASP A 1044 0.69 11.65 21.03
C ASP A 1044 0.21 10.22 21.38
N GLU A 1045 -0.11 9.39 20.39
CA GLU A 1045 -0.62 8.03 20.63
C GLU A 1045 0.49 6.96 20.48
N GLY A 1046 1.14 6.59 21.60
CA GLY A 1046 1.96 5.37 21.75
C GLY A 1046 3.47 5.55 22.04
N THR A 1047 3.97 6.77 22.13
CA THR A 1047 5.40 7.13 22.25
C THR A 1047 6.05 6.75 23.60
N GLU A 1048 5.26 6.70 24.67
CA GLU A 1048 5.72 6.30 26.00
C GLU A 1048 6.19 4.84 26.08
N PHE A 1049 5.55 3.95 25.32
CA PHE A 1049 5.95 2.55 25.26
C PHE A 1049 7.37 2.39 24.70
N ASP A 1050 7.75 3.20 23.72
CA ASP A 1050 9.08 3.12 23.10
C ASP A 1050 10.19 3.48 24.10
N LEU A 1051 9.94 4.45 24.99
CA LEU A 1051 10.86 4.79 26.09
C LEU A 1051 10.90 3.68 27.16
N TYR A 1052 9.78 3.04 27.46
CA TYR A 1052 9.74 1.87 28.34
C TYR A 1052 10.54 0.69 27.76
N PHE A 1053 10.35 0.39 26.48
CA PHE A 1053 11.06 -0.67 25.76
C PHE A 1053 12.58 -0.41 25.76
N LEU A 1054 13.01 0.82 25.47
CA LEU A 1054 14.41 1.24 25.50
C LEU A 1054 15.08 0.91 26.84
N ARG A 1055 14.41 1.19 27.96
CA ARG A 1055 14.91 0.91 29.31
C ARG A 1055 15.09 -0.60 29.56
N MET A 1056 14.07 -1.39 29.24
CA MET A 1056 14.09 -2.83 29.49
C MET A 1056 15.11 -3.56 28.61
N SER A 1057 15.30 -3.09 27.37
CA SER A 1057 16.32 -3.59 26.45
C SER A 1057 17.73 -3.57 27.05
N LEU A 1058 18.12 -2.50 27.75
CA LEU A 1058 19.46 -2.38 28.36
C LEU A 1058 19.65 -3.31 29.56
N VAL A 1059 18.59 -3.59 30.32
CA VAL A 1059 18.63 -4.54 31.44
C VAL A 1059 18.86 -5.96 30.92
N VAL A 1060 18.11 -6.35 29.88
CA VAL A 1060 18.27 -7.66 29.24
C VAL A 1060 19.68 -7.81 28.67
N ASP A 1061 20.21 -6.77 28.01
CA ASP A 1061 21.57 -6.80 27.46
C ASP A 1061 22.64 -6.97 28.55
N GLY A 1062 22.53 -6.23 29.66
CA GLY A 1062 23.45 -6.36 30.80
C GLY A 1062 23.47 -7.77 31.39
N ILE A 1063 22.30 -8.39 31.55
CA ILE A 1063 22.18 -9.77 32.07
C ILE A 1063 22.84 -10.77 31.13
N LEU A 1064 22.53 -10.69 29.83
CA LEU A 1064 23.09 -11.60 28.82
C LEU A 1064 24.62 -11.43 28.70
N THR A 1065 25.12 -10.19 28.76
CA THR A 1065 26.56 -9.88 28.72
C THR A 1065 27.26 -10.47 29.93
N MET A 1066 26.68 -10.35 31.13
CA MET A 1066 27.23 -10.95 32.34
C MET A 1066 27.27 -12.49 32.26
N CYS A 1067 26.25 -13.13 31.68
CA CYS A 1067 26.23 -14.59 31.49
C CYS A 1067 27.36 -15.08 30.58
N THR A 1068 27.81 -14.25 29.64
CA THR A 1068 28.91 -14.59 28.71
C THR A 1068 30.24 -14.78 29.44
N ALA A 1069 30.43 -14.12 30.59
CA ALA A 1069 31.62 -14.30 31.45
C ALA A 1069 31.75 -15.74 31.99
N LEU A 1070 30.66 -16.53 31.99
CA LEU A 1070 30.63 -17.92 32.47
C LEU A 1070 30.97 -18.95 31.38
N ALA A 1071 31.43 -18.50 30.21
CA ALA A 1071 31.78 -19.37 29.11
C ALA A 1071 33.00 -20.26 29.42
N THR A 1072 32.80 -21.58 29.43
CA THR A 1072 33.86 -22.59 29.65
C THR A 1072 34.17 -23.42 28.42
N LYS A 1073 33.25 -23.47 27.45
CA LYS A 1073 33.37 -24.21 26.19
C LYS A 1073 33.18 -23.24 25.01
N SER A 1074 33.84 -23.52 23.88
CA SER A 1074 33.77 -22.71 22.66
C SER A 1074 32.34 -22.45 22.17
N TRP A 1075 31.46 -23.45 22.27
CA TRP A 1075 30.05 -23.30 21.86
C TRP A 1075 29.25 -22.33 22.75
N HIS A 1076 29.65 -22.09 24.01
CA HIS A 1076 29.00 -21.08 24.86
C HIS A 1076 29.13 -19.68 24.24
N ILE A 1077 30.25 -19.42 23.56
CA ILE A 1077 30.50 -18.14 22.91
C ILE A 1077 29.64 -17.96 21.65
N TYR A 1078 29.42 -19.02 20.88
CA TYR A 1078 28.44 -19.00 19.79
C TYR A 1078 27.02 -18.77 20.31
N LEU A 1079 26.63 -19.41 21.42
CA LEU A 1079 25.32 -19.18 22.03
C LEU A 1079 25.16 -17.72 22.49
N ALA A 1080 26.17 -17.17 23.16
CA ALA A 1080 26.17 -15.76 23.57
C ALA A 1080 26.03 -14.82 22.36
N ALA A 1081 26.76 -15.10 21.28
CA ALA A 1081 26.68 -14.32 20.05
C ALA A 1081 25.29 -14.37 19.39
N LEU A 1082 24.53 -15.46 19.52
CA LEU A 1082 23.16 -15.57 19.00
C LEU A 1082 22.12 -14.89 19.88
N LEU A 1083 22.32 -14.87 21.20
CA LEU A 1083 21.34 -14.36 22.18
C LEU A 1083 21.46 -12.86 22.44
N LEU A 1084 22.68 -12.33 22.59
CA LEU A 1084 22.93 -10.90 22.84
C LEU A 1084 22.22 -9.97 21.84
N PRO A 1085 22.19 -10.26 20.53
CA PRO A 1085 21.45 -9.47 19.56
C PRO A 1085 19.96 -9.25 19.85
N LEU A 1086 19.30 -10.17 20.57
CA LEU A 1086 17.87 -10.06 20.88
C LEU A 1086 17.57 -8.92 21.86
N ALA A 1087 18.59 -8.42 22.56
CA ALA A 1087 18.47 -7.25 23.45
C ALA A 1087 18.73 -5.90 22.73
N SER A 1088 19.11 -5.91 21.46
CA SER A 1088 19.71 -4.76 20.76
C SER A 1088 18.73 -3.74 20.15
N GLY A 1089 17.47 -3.77 20.60
CA GLY A 1089 16.40 -2.85 20.15
C GLY A 1089 16.51 -1.43 20.70
N SER A 1090 17.45 -1.14 21.59
CA SER A 1090 17.65 0.18 22.20
C SER A 1090 17.94 1.30 21.18
N ALA A 1091 18.83 1.07 20.22
CA ALA A 1091 19.21 2.10 19.24
C ALA A 1091 18.04 2.58 18.34
N PRO A 1092 17.23 1.71 17.71
CA PRO A 1092 16.07 2.16 16.93
C PRO A 1092 14.96 2.78 17.80
N ALA A 1093 14.72 2.26 19.01
CA ALA A 1093 13.76 2.86 19.95
C ALA A 1093 14.20 4.26 20.40
N ALA A 1094 15.50 4.43 20.71
CA ALA A 1094 16.08 5.73 21.05
C ALA A 1094 15.93 6.76 19.93
N LYS A 1095 16.13 6.36 18.66
CA LYS A 1095 15.92 7.23 17.50
C LYS A 1095 14.46 7.66 17.38
N GLY A 1096 13.51 6.74 17.57
CA GLY A 1096 12.07 7.04 17.59
C GLY A 1096 11.70 8.04 18.69
N VAL A 1097 12.00 7.70 19.95
CA VAL A 1097 11.74 8.54 21.13
C VAL A 1097 12.34 9.94 20.96
N MET A 1098 13.57 10.03 20.44
CA MET A 1098 14.22 11.32 20.25
C MET A 1098 13.57 12.16 19.15
N THR A 1099 13.11 11.56 18.05
CA THR A 1099 12.42 12.29 16.98
C THR A 1099 11.04 12.80 17.40
N GLU A 1100 10.46 12.21 18.44
CA GLU A 1100 9.18 12.60 19.04
C GLU A 1100 9.36 13.67 20.12
N MET A 1101 10.49 13.69 20.84
CA MET A 1101 10.83 14.76 21.80
C MET A 1101 11.27 16.10 21.14
N CYS A 1102 11.33 16.16 19.81
CA CYS A 1102 11.86 17.30 19.04
C CYS A 1102 10.84 17.78 18.00
N SER A 1103 10.84 19.10 17.71
CA SER A 1103 10.01 19.66 16.65
C SER A 1103 10.45 19.17 15.25
N PRO A 1104 9.56 19.14 14.25
CA PRO A 1104 9.88 18.64 12.91
C PRO A 1104 11.11 19.29 12.26
N SER A 1105 11.34 20.58 12.52
CA SER A 1105 12.49 21.36 12.04
C SER A 1105 13.81 20.93 12.68
N GLN A 1106 13.77 20.36 13.89
CA GLN A 1106 14.93 19.95 14.68
C GLN A 1106 15.29 18.46 14.52
N ARG A 1107 14.44 17.63 13.89
CA ARG A 1107 14.62 16.17 13.81
C ARG A 1107 15.93 15.75 13.16
N ALA A 1108 16.32 16.38 12.04
CA ALA A 1108 17.57 16.07 11.36
C ALA A 1108 18.79 16.41 12.23
N ASP A 1109 18.75 17.54 12.93
CA ASP A 1109 19.82 17.97 13.83
C ASP A 1109 19.86 17.14 15.13
N ALA A 1110 18.71 16.69 15.62
CA ALA A 1110 18.61 15.73 16.72
C ALA A 1110 19.27 14.38 16.33
N LEU A 1111 18.92 13.81 15.16
CA LEU A 1111 19.53 12.57 14.66
C LEU A 1111 21.04 12.70 14.46
N ASN A 1112 21.51 13.86 13.97
CA ASN A 1112 22.93 14.18 13.89
C ASN A 1112 23.59 14.22 15.29
N ALA A 1113 22.94 14.86 16.26
CA ALA A 1113 23.43 14.96 17.64
C ALA A 1113 23.50 13.58 18.32
N LEU A 1114 22.49 12.72 18.13
CA LEU A 1114 22.52 11.36 18.63
C LEU A 1114 23.61 10.52 17.97
N GLY A 1115 23.74 10.59 16.65
CA GLY A 1115 24.84 9.93 15.95
C GLY A 1115 26.20 10.37 16.47
N LEU A 1116 26.36 11.65 16.84
CA LEU A 1116 27.57 12.14 17.49
C LEU A 1116 27.76 11.55 18.90
N VAL A 1117 26.72 11.51 19.72
CA VAL A 1117 26.75 10.89 21.05
C VAL A 1117 27.14 9.41 20.96
N GLU A 1118 26.52 8.66 20.05
CA GLU A 1118 26.84 7.25 19.78
C GLU A 1118 28.31 7.09 19.36
N ASN A 1119 28.83 7.96 18.49
CA ASN A 1119 30.23 7.89 18.05
C ASN A 1119 31.22 8.24 19.16
N ILE A 1120 30.92 9.23 20.01
CA ILE A 1120 31.76 9.54 21.18
C ILE A 1120 31.74 8.36 22.16
N ALA A 1121 30.59 7.74 22.37
CA ALA A 1121 30.47 6.53 23.19
C ALA A 1121 31.26 5.35 22.60
N LEU A 1122 31.20 5.15 21.28
CA LEU A 1122 31.97 4.12 20.57
C LEU A 1122 33.48 4.41 20.63
N LEU A 1123 33.90 5.67 20.59
CA LEU A 1123 35.31 6.04 20.74
C LEU A 1123 35.79 5.73 22.16
N ALA A 1124 34.98 6.13 23.15
CA ALA A 1124 35.26 5.88 24.56
C ALA A 1124 35.27 4.38 24.88
N THR A 1125 34.34 3.58 24.34
CA THR A 1125 34.25 2.14 24.63
C THR A 1125 35.44 1.38 24.07
N GLN A 1126 35.88 1.70 22.85
CA GLN A 1126 36.98 0.99 22.22
C GLN A 1126 38.33 1.30 22.89
N GLY A 1127 38.51 2.53 23.36
CA GLY A 1127 39.65 2.87 24.20
C GLY A 1127 39.57 2.16 25.55
N LEU A 1128 38.53 2.45 26.33
CA LEU A 1128 38.38 1.95 27.70
C LEU A 1128 38.46 0.42 27.77
N PHE A 1129 37.58 -0.28 27.04
CA PHE A 1129 37.50 -1.72 27.14
C PHE A 1129 38.60 -2.45 26.35
N GLY A 1130 39.17 -1.82 25.32
CA GLY A 1130 40.36 -2.33 24.64
C GLY A 1130 41.55 -2.46 25.58
N PHE A 1131 41.86 -1.40 26.32
CA PHE A 1131 42.95 -1.41 27.30
C PHE A 1131 42.62 -2.24 28.54
N VAL A 1132 41.36 -2.22 29.02
CA VAL A 1132 40.92 -3.08 30.13
C VAL A 1132 41.05 -4.55 29.75
N PHE A 1133 40.64 -4.94 28.53
CA PHE A 1133 40.83 -6.30 28.05
C PHE A 1133 42.31 -6.66 27.98
N ALA A 1134 43.15 -5.80 27.40
CA ALA A 1134 44.60 -6.06 27.30
C ALA A 1134 45.24 -6.26 28.69
N ALA A 1135 44.92 -5.40 29.66
CA ALA A 1135 45.44 -5.52 31.03
C ALA A 1135 44.93 -6.78 31.75
N LEU A 1136 43.66 -7.15 31.55
CA LEU A 1136 43.08 -8.36 32.13
C LEU A 1136 43.55 -9.63 31.43
N ALA A 1137 43.86 -9.57 30.13
CA ALA A 1137 44.43 -10.67 29.36
C ALA A 1137 45.87 -10.97 29.80
N GLU A 1138 46.67 -9.93 30.06
CA GLU A 1138 48.05 -10.07 30.54
C GLU A 1138 48.15 -10.81 31.89
N ILE A 1139 47.13 -10.68 32.75
CA ILE A 1139 47.02 -11.43 34.01
C ILE A 1139 46.21 -12.73 33.90
N GLY A 1140 45.88 -13.17 32.67
CA GLY A 1140 45.15 -14.42 32.40
C GLY A 1140 43.67 -14.43 32.78
N GLN A 1141 43.05 -13.27 32.99
CA GLN A 1141 41.64 -13.11 33.41
C GLN A 1141 40.78 -12.28 32.43
N PRO A 1142 40.83 -12.50 31.10
CA PRO A 1142 40.15 -11.64 30.12
C PRO A 1142 38.61 -11.65 30.22
N HIS A 1143 38.02 -12.68 30.85
CA HIS A 1143 36.56 -12.81 31.01
C HIS A 1143 35.93 -11.76 31.94
N LEU A 1144 36.69 -11.19 32.87
CA LEU A 1144 36.19 -10.16 33.80
C LEU A 1144 35.75 -8.88 33.08
N THR A 1145 36.25 -8.66 31.86
CA THR A 1145 35.83 -7.55 30.99
C THR A 1145 34.32 -7.56 30.71
N PHE A 1146 33.70 -8.74 30.60
CA PHE A 1146 32.25 -8.86 30.41
C PHE A 1146 31.43 -8.35 31.61
N ILE A 1147 31.94 -8.54 32.83
CA ILE A 1147 31.27 -8.11 34.07
C ILE A 1147 31.33 -6.59 34.19
N VAL A 1148 32.50 -6.00 33.91
CA VAL A 1148 32.67 -4.54 33.89
C VAL A 1148 31.72 -3.92 32.86
N ASN A 1149 31.61 -4.53 31.68
CA ASN A 1149 30.71 -4.09 30.63
C ASN A 1149 29.23 -4.13 31.07
N ALA A 1150 28.77 -5.28 31.57
CA ALA A 1150 27.39 -5.46 32.06
C ALA A 1150 26.98 -4.44 33.15
N THR A 1151 27.91 -4.06 34.01
CA THR A 1151 27.67 -3.08 35.09
C THR A 1151 27.34 -1.69 34.52
N ILE A 1152 28.00 -1.29 33.43
CA ILE A 1152 27.73 0.00 32.76
C ILE A 1152 26.35 -0.01 32.08
N ALA A 1153 25.92 -1.13 31.49
CA ALA A 1153 24.59 -1.26 30.90
C ALA A 1153 23.47 -1.07 31.95
N ILE A 1154 23.65 -1.63 33.15
CA ILE A 1154 22.70 -1.45 34.27
C ILE A 1154 22.70 0.01 34.76
N LEU A 1155 23.86 0.65 34.80
CA LEU A 1155 23.95 2.08 35.14
C LEU A 1155 23.18 2.95 34.13
N ALA A 1156 23.26 2.62 32.83
CA ALA A 1156 22.51 3.31 31.78
C ALA A 1156 20.99 3.25 31.99
N TYR A 1157 20.47 2.10 32.42
CA TYR A 1157 19.06 1.95 32.79
C TYR A 1157 18.65 2.91 33.92
N PHE A 1158 19.45 3.01 34.99
CA PHE A 1158 19.17 3.93 36.09
C PHE A 1158 19.16 5.40 35.66
N VAL A 1159 20.03 5.80 34.73
CA VAL A 1159 20.02 7.15 34.17
C VAL A 1159 18.74 7.41 33.36
N LEU A 1160 18.30 6.44 32.55
CA LEU A 1160 17.11 6.58 31.71
C LEU A 1160 15.79 6.62 32.50
N LEU A 1161 15.77 6.21 33.78
CA LEU A 1161 14.60 6.40 34.66
C LEU A 1161 14.25 7.89 34.85
N PHE A 1162 15.22 8.79 34.66
CA PHE A 1162 15.04 10.23 34.78
C PHE A 1162 14.68 10.93 33.46
N SER A 1163 14.69 10.22 32.32
CA SER A 1163 14.22 10.76 31.04
C SER A 1163 12.69 10.67 30.98
N ARG A 1164 12.01 11.77 30.65
CA ARG A 1164 10.54 11.84 30.52
C ARG A 1164 10.17 12.68 29.30
N PHE A 1165 9.01 12.42 28.73
CA PHE A 1165 8.42 13.30 27.72
C PHE A 1165 7.99 14.64 28.34
N PRO A 1166 7.87 15.71 27.54
CA PRO A 1166 7.28 16.97 28.00
C PRO A 1166 5.87 16.74 28.56
N PRO A 1167 5.42 17.51 29.57
CA PRO A 1167 4.07 17.37 30.13
C PRO A 1167 2.97 17.55 29.07
N GLU A 1168 1.89 16.78 29.16
CA GLU A 1168 0.77 16.84 28.21
C GLU A 1168 0.21 18.26 28.07
N GLY A 1169 -0.01 18.69 26.82
CA GLY A 1169 -0.53 20.02 26.49
C GLY A 1169 0.46 21.17 26.64
N SER A 1170 1.76 20.89 26.64
CA SER A 1170 2.80 21.91 26.65
C SER A 1170 3.43 22.16 25.26
N ARG A 1171 3.75 23.42 24.92
CA ARG A 1171 4.38 23.82 23.64
C ARG A 1171 5.88 24.11 23.87
N ILE A 1172 6.74 23.58 23.00
CA ILE A 1172 8.19 23.90 23.01
C ILE A 1172 8.39 25.29 22.40
N ILE A 1173 9.10 26.17 23.11
CA ILE A 1173 9.39 27.55 22.67
C ILE A 1173 10.68 27.52 21.83
N GLU A 1174 10.60 27.88 20.55
CA GLU A 1174 11.78 27.99 19.67
C GLU A 1174 12.45 29.37 19.83
N GLU A 1175 13.77 29.39 20.04
CA GLU A 1175 14.57 30.58 20.46
C GLU A 1175 14.56 31.78 19.50
N ASP A 1176 13.86 31.73 18.36
CA ASP A 1176 14.11 32.61 17.22
C ASP A 1176 12.84 33.16 16.52
N ALA A 1177 11.63 32.90 17.07
CA ALA A 1177 10.36 33.46 16.58
C ALA A 1177 9.47 34.03 17.70
N ASP A 1178 9.59 33.55 18.94
CA ASP A 1178 8.62 33.85 20.03
C ASP A 1178 9.18 34.74 21.16
N GLU A 1179 10.32 35.41 20.97
CA GLU A 1179 10.80 36.40 21.95
C GLU A 1179 9.83 37.59 22.13
N ASN A 1180 8.98 37.86 21.15
CA ASN A 1180 7.92 38.89 21.26
C ASN A 1180 6.68 38.41 22.02
N GLU A 1181 6.45 37.10 22.11
CA GLU A 1181 5.30 36.53 22.82
C GLU A 1181 5.62 36.25 24.29
N ALA A 1182 6.83 35.75 24.58
CA ALA A 1182 7.31 35.58 25.95
C ALA A 1182 7.43 36.92 26.70
N ARG A 1183 7.80 38.01 26.01
CA ARG A 1183 7.82 39.37 26.61
C ARG A 1183 6.44 39.97 26.85
N ARG A 1184 5.37 39.46 26.19
CA ARG A 1184 3.98 39.85 26.46
C ARG A 1184 3.39 39.11 27.66
N ALA A 1185 3.81 37.87 27.91
CA ALA A 1185 3.33 37.08 29.05
C ALA A 1185 3.99 37.46 30.38
N GLU A 1186 5.20 38.03 30.37
CA GLU A 1186 5.89 38.50 31.58
C GLU A 1186 5.55 39.96 31.96
N GLY A 1187 4.67 40.64 31.21
CA GLY A 1187 4.32 42.06 31.40
C GLY A 1187 2.84 42.33 31.63
N GLY A 1188 2.37 42.22 32.87
CA GLY A 1188 1.27 43.04 33.41
C GLY A 1188 1.81 43.81 34.61
N CYS A 1189 1.57 45.11 34.84
CA CYS A 1189 0.54 46.08 34.43
C CYS A 1189 1.18 47.46 34.13
N PRO A 1190 0.45 48.48 33.63
CA PRO A 1190 -0.88 48.51 32.99
C PRO A 1190 -0.82 48.66 31.46
#